data_AF-A0A8J3N4C2-F1
#
_entry.id   AF-A0A8J3N4C2-F1
#
_cell.length_a   1.000
_cell.length_b   1.000
_cell.length_c   1.000
_cell.angle_alpha   90.00
_cell.angle_beta   90.00
_cell.angle_gamma   90.00
#
_symmetry.space_group_name_H-M   'P 1'
#
loop_
_entity.id
_entity.type
_entity.pdbx_description
1 polymer ?
#
loop_
_entity_poly.entity_id
_entity_poly.type
_entity_poly.pdbx_seq_one_letter_code
_entity_poly.pdbx_strand_id
1 'polypeptide(L)'
;MSYNDPARFSSSPGLHGVATMLQKGRATRAAEQETIFHGEGLARDVWAEQFGPWIVLGFSAAFALFLIIMALAGQVAGQSFLLKSISDILQFVGEGIGFVFCVRIAVRLYHTSRRLKQDLVKKERGELFPTPAELAQARAETQLAQRSFLAWAFLSIAIASYASGQAIWTSYDVRMNSADVPFPGIYDVGFVMSYPFFLIGTLLLTRRNKATVGRTRLVLDALAVIGAALSFSWFFLLGPSIAGLAQAPSFGAAFLSIYFPTGDLFLVAVGAFLMFSPLSNRAQQPVFLRLCLGLFFLAITDSLLSFYSLSQSFNTGTLQDVLWPLSMMLVGLAAIEYPHSIAHEQEVAARSGNAAPSLRTTSRSSQIGLTLQTIAPFILALITCATLLTVIAPRGGSILIQADVVALTLFIIVVIRQALTLMENNRLTMQMRGELVISRRELQVTRREADEATRTAQEKRVLEEGVATLREIHARVARGDFAARASTVPGPLLPIAISLNLMLDRLSSMTQRSARYEQLVKEGQTLQVAVERLGQGLPAWSPNQPAPQSQTELRSVFLGLVHLQRFQEGQWRRLSGTIDSMGNLVRRLREALAEIRRSPVFEGNNQVSFERMILDRALREVDLLDQQQKTLHTQSTQLYHDAAPLDTPAPHHMQPEQALARPAAHKTTSLPFEPSGLQFVNGLREPVRESAPDQAALYKLYQSYYQNDKATEDL
;
A
#
# COMPACT_ATOMS: atom_id res chain seq x y z
N MET A 1 40.77 -51.11 22.11
CA MET A 1 39.41 -50.71 21.66
C MET A 1 39.05 -49.46 22.48
N SER A 2 39.31 -48.22 22.06
CA SER A 2 38.92 -47.41 20.89
C SER A 2 37.47 -46.87 20.90
N TYR A 3 37.37 -45.54 21.06
CA TYR A 3 36.55 -44.53 20.35
C TYR A 3 35.04 -44.22 20.66
N ASN A 4 34.81 -42.90 20.92
CA ASN A 4 33.77 -41.93 20.47
C ASN A 4 32.27 -41.90 20.89
N ASP A 5 31.88 -40.76 21.54
CA ASP A 5 30.82 -39.72 21.27
C ASP A 5 29.48 -40.04 20.54
N PRO A 6 28.38 -39.21 20.59
CA PRO A 6 27.80 -38.26 21.58
C PRO A 6 26.22 -38.28 21.72
N ALA A 7 25.68 -37.36 22.55
CA ALA A 7 24.36 -36.66 22.50
C ALA A 7 23.22 -37.03 23.49
N ARG A 8 22.90 -36.14 24.46
CA ARG A 8 21.65 -35.31 24.53
C ARG A 8 21.42 -34.57 25.88
N PHE A 9 21.03 -33.29 25.73
CA PHE A 9 20.25 -32.40 26.64
C PHE A 9 20.87 -31.77 27.91
N SER A 10 21.22 -30.48 27.83
CA SER A 10 21.06 -29.50 28.93
C SER A 10 21.10 -28.04 28.42
N SER A 11 20.11 -27.21 28.75
CA SER A 11 20.32 -25.80 29.14
C SER A 11 19.00 -25.12 29.57
N SER A 12 18.95 -24.73 30.85
CA SER A 12 17.96 -23.86 31.49
C SER A 12 18.27 -22.38 31.21
N PRO A 13 17.28 -21.49 30.97
CA PRO A 13 17.51 -20.05 30.90
C PRO A 13 17.39 -19.38 32.28
N GLY A 14 18.43 -18.62 32.64
CA GLY A 14 18.64 -18.01 33.95
C GLY A 14 17.83 -16.77 34.29
N LEU A 15 17.79 -16.50 35.60
CA LEU A 15 17.08 -15.45 36.35
C LEU A 15 17.25 -13.98 35.88
N HIS A 16 18.03 -13.69 34.85
CA HIS A 16 18.24 -12.31 34.37
C HIS A 16 17.10 -11.79 33.46
N GLY A 17 16.37 -12.69 32.78
CA GLY A 17 15.25 -12.32 31.90
C GLY A 17 13.97 -11.92 32.65
N VAL A 18 13.77 -12.44 33.86
CA VAL A 18 12.56 -12.18 34.65
C VAL A 18 12.63 -10.81 35.33
N ALA A 19 13.81 -10.39 35.80
CA ALA A 19 14.01 -9.06 36.38
C ALA A 19 13.87 -7.95 35.33
N THR A 20 14.39 -8.16 34.12
CA THR A 20 14.23 -7.21 33.00
C THR A 20 12.81 -7.20 32.45
N MET A 21 12.08 -8.33 32.39
CA MET A 21 10.65 -8.31 32.05
C MET A 21 9.78 -7.64 33.13
N LEU A 22 10.09 -7.78 34.41
CA LEU A 22 9.35 -7.11 35.49
C LEU A 22 9.66 -5.61 35.56
N GLN A 23 10.89 -5.19 35.24
CA GLN A 23 11.28 -3.79 35.18
C GLN A 23 10.77 -3.11 33.91
N LYS A 24 10.77 -3.80 32.76
CA LYS A 24 10.16 -3.34 31.51
C LYS A 24 8.63 -3.34 31.60
N GLY A 25 8.03 -4.31 32.30
CA GLY A 25 6.61 -4.36 32.62
C GLY A 25 6.15 -3.31 33.64
N ARG A 26 7.01 -2.90 34.57
CA ARG A 26 6.78 -1.73 35.45
C ARG A 26 7.00 -0.40 34.72
N ALA A 27 7.97 -0.31 33.81
CA ALA A 27 8.21 0.89 33.01
C ALA A 27 7.13 1.09 31.93
N THR A 28 6.61 0.02 31.32
CA THR A 28 5.45 0.11 30.40
C THR A 28 4.15 0.33 31.17
N ARG A 29 3.97 -0.23 32.38
CA ARG A 29 2.83 0.15 33.23
C ARG A 29 2.92 1.58 33.75
N ALA A 30 4.10 2.08 34.09
CA ALA A 30 4.31 3.48 34.49
C ALA A 30 4.10 4.44 33.30
N ALA A 31 4.52 4.07 32.09
CA ALA A 31 4.29 4.85 30.87
C ALA A 31 2.84 4.74 30.33
N GLU A 32 2.13 3.64 30.59
CA GLU A 32 0.68 3.52 30.30
C GLU A 32 -0.19 4.19 31.37
N GLN A 33 0.36 4.52 32.55
CA GLN A 33 -0.37 5.17 33.64
C GLN A 33 -0.28 6.71 33.64
N GLU A 34 0.44 7.34 32.71
CA GLU A 34 0.78 8.76 32.83
C GLU A 34 -0.04 9.77 32.01
N THR A 35 -1.07 9.39 31.24
CA THR A 35 -1.85 10.40 30.47
C THR A 35 -3.35 10.11 30.35
N ILE A 36 -3.99 9.52 31.38
CA ILE A 36 -5.46 9.43 31.42
C ILE A 36 -5.95 9.80 32.82
N PHE A 37 -6.35 11.06 32.99
CA PHE A 37 -6.98 11.57 34.21
C PHE A 37 -8.32 10.87 34.43
N HIS A 38 -8.35 9.81 35.26
CA HIS A 38 -9.59 9.20 35.70
C HIS A 38 -10.27 10.02 36.81
N GLY A 39 -11.57 10.28 36.63
CA GLY A 39 -12.61 10.41 37.67
C GLY A 39 -12.56 11.62 38.61
N GLU A 40 -11.43 11.91 39.24
CA GLU A 40 -11.28 12.94 40.27
C GLU A 40 -10.38 14.12 39.84
N GLY A 41 -9.49 13.91 38.87
CA GLY A 41 -8.57 14.95 38.37
C GLY A 41 -9.25 16.10 37.60
N LEU A 42 -10.51 15.92 37.20
CA LEU A 42 -11.23 16.83 36.32
C LEU A 42 -12.37 17.60 37.01
N ALA A 43 -12.53 17.50 38.33
CA ALA A 43 -13.65 18.09 39.08
C ALA A 43 -15.05 17.62 38.63
N ARG A 44 -15.16 16.43 38.01
CA ARG A 44 -16.42 15.85 37.54
C ARG A 44 -17.33 15.45 38.68
N ASP A 45 -18.63 15.42 38.43
CA ASP A 45 -19.65 15.01 39.38
C ASP A 45 -20.62 14.02 38.73
N VAL A 46 -20.28 12.73 38.78
CA VAL A 46 -21.02 11.68 38.06
C VAL A 46 -22.50 11.63 38.45
N TRP A 47 -22.81 11.90 39.73
CA TRP A 47 -24.20 11.96 40.19
C TRP A 47 -24.94 13.12 39.52
N ALA A 48 -24.35 14.32 39.54
CA ALA A 48 -24.99 15.49 38.94
C ALA A 48 -25.06 15.39 37.40
N GLU A 49 -24.07 14.76 36.76
CA GLU A 49 -24.09 14.48 35.32
C GLU A 49 -25.24 13.54 34.93
N GLN A 50 -25.49 12.49 35.73
CA GLN A 50 -26.54 11.51 35.45
C GLN A 50 -27.94 12.03 35.80
N PHE A 51 -28.11 12.63 36.98
CA PHE A 51 -29.42 13.00 37.51
C PHE A 51 -29.79 14.48 37.27
N GLY A 52 -28.81 15.36 37.08
CA GLY A 52 -29.04 16.81 36.93
C GLY A 52 -30.09 17.15 35.87
N PRO A 53 -29.95 16.71 34.61
CA PRO A 53 -30.93 17.00 33.57
C PRO A 53 -32.35 16.52 33.90
N TRP A 54 -32.47 15.36 34.55
CA TRP A 54 -33.75 14.81 34.98
C TRP A 54 -34.37 15.59 36.15
N ILE A 55 -33.55 16.08 37.08
CA ILE A 55 -34.00 16.94 38.17
C ILE A 55 -34.57 18.24 37.60
N VAL A 56 -33.87 18.89 36.67
CA VAL A 56 -34.34 20.15 36.07
C VAL A 56 -35.62 19.95 35.26
N LEU A 57 -35.66 18.91 34.42
CA LEU A 57 -36.84 18.59 33.62
C LEU A 57 -38.03 18.21 34.50
N GLY A 58 -37.82 17.32 35.46
CA GLY A 58 -38.86 16.85 36.38
C GLY A 58 -39.41 17.97 37.25
N PHE A 59 -38.54 18.81 37.82
CA PHE A 59 -38.93 19.96 38.63
C PHE A 59 -39.73 20.98 37.80
N SER A 60 -39.23 21.37 36.63
CA SER A 60 -39.89 22.37 35.78
C SER A 60 -41.25 21.86 35.28
N ALA A 61 -41.34 20.58 34.89
CA ALA A 61 -42.60 19.97 34.48
C ALA A 61 -43.59 19.85 35.63
N ALA A 62 -43.14 19.46 36.83
CA ALA A 62 -44.00 19.37 38.01
C ALA A 62 -44.51 20.75 38.44
N PHE A 63 -43.66 21.78 38.39
CA PHE A 63 -44.04 23.16 38.69
C PHE A 63 -45.06 23.70 37.67
N ALA A 64 -44.81 23.52 36.37
CA ALA A 64 -45.76 23.88 35.33
C ALA A 64 -47.10 23.15 35.49
N LEU A 65 -47.08 21.85 35.75
CA LEU A 65 -48.28 21.04 35.98
C LEU A 65 -49.06 21.53 37.21
N PHE A 66 -48.37 21.85 38.30
CA PHE A 66 -49.00 22.44 39.49
C PHE A 66 -49.75 23.73 39.14
N LEU A 67 -49.12 24.66 38.42
CA LEU A 67 -49.74 25.92 38.02
C LEU A 67 -50.95 25.70 37.09
N ILE A 68 -50.84 24.78 36.12
CA ILE A 68 -51.94 24.44 35.21
C ILE A 68 -53.11 23.81 35.98
N ILE A 69 -52.85 22.89 36.90
CA ILE A 69 -53.90 22.25 37.72
C ILE A 69 -54.60 23.29 38.57
N MET A 70 -53.86 24.19 39.22
CA MET A 70 -54.44 25.24 40.05
C MET A 70 -55.29 26.22 39.22
N ALA A 71 -54.84 26.58 38.02
CA ALA A 71 -55.62 27.40 37.09
C ALA A 71 -56.91 26.68 36.65
N LEU A 72 -56.84 25.38 36.32
CA LEU A 72 -58.02 24.56 35.96
C LEU A 72 -58.97 24.35 37.15
N ALA A 73 -58.45 24.36 38.38
CA ALA A 73 -59.23 24.32 39.62
C ALA A 73 -59.90 25.67 39.96
N GLY A 74 -59.80 26.67 39.07
CA GLY A 74 -60.43 27.98 39.23
C GLY A 74 -59.70 28.94 40.17
N GLN A 75 -58.45 28.64 40.56
CA GLN A 75 -57.64 29.55 41.37
C GLN A 75 -57.11 30.69 40.50
N VAL A 76 -57.30 31.92 40.95
CA VAL A 76 -56.88 33.13 40.23
C VAL A 76 -55.50 33.56 40.71
N ALA A 77 -54.59 33.78 39.76
CA ALA A 77 -53.24 34.29 40.02
C ALA A 77 -53.31 35.65 40.75
N GLY A 78 -52.38 35.89 41.66
CA GLY A 78 -52.33 37.08 42.52
C GLY A 78 -53.30 37.07 43.70
N GLN A 79 -54.51 36.50 43.54
CA GLN A 79 -55.56 36.52 44.58
C GLN A 79 -55.54 35.29 45.49
N SER A 80 -55.15 34.12 44.97
CA SER A 80 -55.11 32.88 45.76
C SER A 80 -53.81 32.81 46.58
N PHE A 81 -53.93 32.90 47.90
CA PHE A 81 -52.79 32.80 48.82
C PHE A 81 -52.00 31.50 48.66
N LEU A 82 -52.68 30.36 48.47
CA LEU A 82 -52.04 29.05 48.30
C LEU A 82 -51.27 28.97 46.98
N LEU A 83 -51.89 29.37 45.86
CA LEU A 83 -51.25 29.37 44.54
C LEU A 83 -50.00 30.24 44.54
N LYS A 84 -50.16 31.47 45.07
CA LYS A 84 -49.11 32.46 45.18
C LYS A 84 -47.93 31.97 46.03
N SER A 85 -48.20 31.58 47.28
CA SER A 85 -47.15 31.18 48.22
C SER A 85 -46.40 29.93 47.74
N ILE A 86 -47.11 28.95 47.18
CA ILE A 86 -46.45 27.75 46.63
C ILE A 86 -45.62 28.12 45.40
N SER A 87 -46.10 29.00 44.52
CA SER A 87 -45.33 29.47 43.37
C SER A 87 -44.02 30.13 43.80
N ASP A 88 -44.07 31.07 44.76
CA ASP A 88 -42.89 31.74 45.29
C ASP A 88 -41.88 30.76 45.91
N ILE A 89 -42.37 29.79 46.70
CA ILE A 89 -41.52 28.75 47.30
C ILE A 89 -40.87 27.90 46.21
N LEU A 90 -41.61 27.50 45.18
CA LEU A 90 -41.08 26.71 44.07
C LEU A 90 -40.06 27.51 43.26
N GLN A 91 -40.26 28.80 43.04
CA GLN A 91 -39.25 29.67 42.43
C GLN A 91 -37.94 29.64 43.24
N PHE A 92 -38.02 29.91 44.54
CA PHE A 92 -36.84 29.89 45.43
C PHE A 92 -36.15 28.51 45.48
N VAL A 93 -36.92 27.42 45.51
CA VAL A 93 -36.38 26.05 45.48
C VAL A 93 -35.64 25.77 44.17
N GLY A 94 -36.22 26.16 43.03
CA GLY A 94 -35.58 25.96 41.72
C GLY A 94 -34.29 26.76 41.56
N GLU A 95 -34.26 28.01 42.03
CA GLU A 95 -33.04 28.82 42.12
C GLU A 95 -31.99 28.15 43.03
N GLY A 96 -32.44 27.58 44.16
CA GLY A 96 -31.62 26.80 45.07
C GLY A 96 -30.99 25.56 44.41
N ILE A 97 -31.73 24.86 43.54
CA ILE A 97 -31.19 23.73 42.75
C ILE A 97 -30.06 24.22 41.83
N GLY A 98 -30.31 25.31 41.09
CA GLY A 98 -29.29 25.92 40.23
C GLY A 98 -28.04 26.34 40.99
N PHE A 99 -28.22 26.97 42.16
CA PHE A 99 -27.15 27.36 43.07
C PHE A 99 -26.33 26.16 43.55
N VAL A 100 -26.98 25.10 44.03
CA VAL A 100 -26.31 23.88 44.52
C VAL A 100 -25.47 23.24 43.42
N PHE A 101 -25.99 23.14 42.19
CA PHE A 101 -25.23 22.61 41.05
C PHE A 101 -24.00 23.47 40.75
N CYS A 102 -24.15 24.79 40.71
CA CYS A 102 -23.06 25.72 40.44
C CYS A 102 -21.96 25.67 41.52
N VAL A 103 -22.35 25.75 42.80
CA VAL A 103 -21.43 25.73 43.94
C VAL A 103 -20.69 24.42 44.03
N ARG A 104 -21.38 23.30 43.82
CA ARG A 104 -20.78 21.97 43.92
C ARG A 104 -19.64 21.79 42.91
N ILE A 105 -19.80 22.32 41.70
CA ILE A 105 -18.72 22.35 40.70
C ILE A 105 -17.65 23.37 41.04
N ALA A 106 -18.02 24.57 41.51
CA ALA A 106 -17.05 25.59 41.93
C ALA A 106 -16.12 25.07 43.06
N VAL A 107 -16.67 24.38 44.06
CA VAL A 107 -15.89 23.78 45.16
C VAL A 107 -14.97 22.67 44.65
N ARG A 108 -15.44 21.80 43.75
CA ARG A 108 -14.57 20.77 43.14
C ARG A 108 -13.42 21.41 42.34
N LEU A 109 -13.71 22.43 41.53
CA LEU A 109 -12.69 23.19 40.77
C LEU A 109 -11.70 23.92 41.68
N TYR A 110 -12.15 24.41 42.84
CA TYR A 110 -11.28 25.00 43.85
C TYR A 110 -10.25 23.99 44.38
N HIS A 111 -10.71 22.78 44.73
CA HIS A 111 -9.82 21.71 45.20
C HIS A 111 -8.83 21.29 44.10
N THR A 112 -9.29 21.12 42.86
CA THR A 112 -8.42 20.81 41.72
C THR A 112 -7.39 21.90 41.47
N SER A 113 -7.83 23.17 41.49
CA SER A 113 -6.95 24.32 41.31
C SER A 113 -5.86 24.41 42.39
N ARG A 114 -6.22 24.11 43.66
CA ARG A 114 -5.26 24.03 44.76
C ARG A 114 -4.25 22.90 44.58
N ARG A 115 -4.69 21.71 44.17
CA ARG A 115 -3.80 20.56 43.89
C ARG A 115 -2.80 20.90 42.77
N LEU A 116 -3.29 21.39 41.63
CA LEU A 116 -2.44 21.80 40.49
C LEU A 116 -1.43 22.88 40.87
N LYS A 117 -1.83 23.86 41.70
CA LYS A 117 -0.92 24.89 42.21
C LYS A 117 0.18 24.30 43.11
N GLN A 118 -0.16 23.32 43.95
CA GLN A 118 0.83 22.63 44.79
C GLN A 118 1.83 21.83 43.93
N ASP A 119 1.34 21.14 42.90
CA ASP A 119 2.19 20.37 41.99
C ASP A 119 3.09 21.28 41.14
N LEU A 120 2.59 22.42 40.69
CA LEU A 120 3.39 23.44 40.01
C LEU A 120 4.53 23.95 40.90
N VAL A 121 4.25 24.23 42.18
CA VAL A 121 5.28 24.70 43.13
C VAL A 121 6.35 23.62 43.39
N LYS A 122 5.98 22.34 43.43
CA LYS A 122 6.95 21.23 43.53
C LYS A 122 7.83 21.14 42.27
N LYS A 123 7.22 21.26 41.09
CA LYS A 123 7.92 21.29 39.79
C LYS A 123 8.89 22.48 39.69
N GLU A 124 8.49 23.66 40.16
CA GLU A 124 9.35 24.87 40.19
C GLU A 124 10.51 24.77 41.18
N ARG A 125 10.36 24.05 42.30
CA ARG A 125 11.44 23.82 43.27
C ARG A 125 12.51 22.84 42.81
N GLY A 126 12.38 22.25 41.63
CA GLY A 126 13.34 21.29 41.09
C GLY A 126 13.24 19.88 41.69
N GLU A 127 12.20 19.59 42.49
CA GLU A 127 11.98 18.26 43.07
C GLU A 127 11.69 17.18 42.00
N LEU A 128 11.33 17.59 40.76
CA LEU A 128 10.87 16.70 39.70
C LEU A 128 11.59 16.85 38.33
N PHE A 129 12.69 17.62 38.25
CA PHE A 129 13.44 17.92 37.00
C PHE A 129 12.59 18.09 35.71
N PRO A 130 11.56 18.96 35.67
CA PRO A 130 10.64 19.07 34.54
C PRO A 130 11.28 19.79 33.33
N THR A 131 10.84 19.44 32.13
CA THR A 131 11.24 20.19 30.92
C THR A 131 10.61 21.60 30.91
N PRO A 132 11.21 22.62 30.24
CA PRO A 132 10.61 23.95 30.13
C PRO A 132 9.21 23.95 29.50
N ALA A 133 8.95 23.00 28.61
CA ALA A 133 7.64 22.79 27.98
C ALA A 133 6.61 22.27 28.98
N GLU A 134 6.96 21.27 29.80
CA GLU A 134 6.09 20.76 30.87
C GLU A 134 5.77 21.82 31.92
N LEU A 135 6.73 22.68 32.26
CA LEU A 135 6.51 23.76 33.20
C LEU A 135 5.55 24.82 32.64
N ALA A 136 5.70 25.18 31.36
CA ALA A 136 4.79 26.09 30.67
C ALA A 136 3.36 25.52 30.59
N GLN A 137 3.22 24.23 30.31
CA GLN A 137 1.93 23.54 30.30
C GLN A 137 1.29 23.51 31.70
N ALA A 138 2.05 23.15 32.74
CA ALA A 138 1.56 23.13 34.11
C ALA A 138 1.10 24.51 34.60
N ARG A 139 1.80 25.59 34.20
CA ARG A 139 1.37 26.97 34.46
C ARG A 139 0.06 27.31 33.75
N ALA A 140 -0.08 26.93 32.48
CA ALA A 140 -1.30 27.17 31.71
C ALA A 140 -2.50 26.41 32.29
N GLU A 141 -2.33 25.15 32.69
CA GLU A 141 -3.37 24.33 33.33
C GLU A 141 -3.79 24.90 34.69
N THR A 142 -2.83 25.34 35.50
CA THR A 142 -3.11 25.95 36.80
C THR A 142 -3.88 27.26 36.65
N GLN A 143 -3.47 28.13 35.72
CA GLN A 143 -4.17 29.39 35.44
C GLN A 143 -5.58 29.14 34.91
N LEU A 144 -5.75 28.14 34.04
CA LEU A 144 -7.05 27.78 33.51
C LEU A 144 -7.97 27.29 34.63
N ALA A 145 -7.51 26.36 35.48
CA ALA A 145 -8.29 25.85 36.60
C ALA A 145 -8.69 26.95 37.60
N GLN A 146 -7.78 27.90 37.88
CA GLN A 146 -8.09 29.07 38.73
C GLN A 146 -9.17 29.95 38.12
N ARG A 147 -9.07 30.24 36.82
CA ARG A 147 -10.08 31.04 36.10
C ARG A 147 -11.43 30.34 36.06
N SER A 148 -11.45 29.03 35.80
CA SER A 148 -12.66 28.22 35.84
C SER A 148 -13.32 28.23 37.21
N PHE A 149 -12.54 28.07 38.28
CA PHE A 149 -13.04 28.21 39.65
C PHE A 149 -13.68 29.59 39.86
N LEU A 150 -12.97 30.68 39.53
CA LEU A 150 -13.48 32.03 39.69
C LEU A 150 -14.75 32.24 38.87
N ALA A 151 -14.80 31.74 37.63
CA ALA A 151 -15.96 31.84 36.75
C ALA A 151 -17.22 31.25 37.42
N TRP A 152 -17.15 30.00 37.85
CA TRP A 152 -18.28 29.31 38.49
C TRP A 152 -18.57 29.83 39.91
N ALA A 153 -17.58 30.35 40.62
CA ALA A 153 -17.79 31.05 41.88
C ALA A 153 -18.60 32.34 41.69
N PHE A 154 -18.25 33.17 40.70
CA PHE A 154 -19.02 34.37 40.37
C PHE A 154 -20.43 34.03 39.88
N LEU A 155 -20.60 33.00 39.05
CA LEU A 155 -21.94 32.54 38.67
C LEU A 155 -22.75 32.01 39.87
N SER A 156 -22.10 31.35 40.83
CA SER A 156 -22.75 30.93 42.08
C SER A 156 -23.18 32.12 42.93
N ILE A 157 -22.34 33.15 43.04
CA ILE A 157 -22.66 34.39 43.74
C ILE A 157 -23.81 35.11 43.03
N ALA A 158 -23.84 35.12 41.69
CA ALA A 158 -24.92 35.71 40.92
C ALA A 158 -26.28 35.06 41.25
N ILE A 159 -26.34 33.72 41.23
CA ILE A 159 -27.54 32.97 41.59
C ILE A 159 -27.91 33.20 43.07
N ALA A 160 -26.93 33.26 43.98
CA ALA A 160 -27.21 33.56 45.39
C ALA A 160 -27.75 34.98 45.61
N SER A 161 -27.21 35.97 44.91
CA SER A 161 -27.71 37.34 44.93
C SER A 161 -29.15 37.40 44.40
N TYR A 162 -29.42 36.71 43.29
CA TYR A 162 -30.76 36.61 42.74
C TYR A 162 -31.73 35.95 43.74
N ALA A 163 -31.38 34.78 44.28
CA ALA A 163 -32.19 34.06 45.25
C ALA A 163 -32.40 34.83 46.56
N SER A 164 -31.44 35.64 46.97
CA SER A 164 -31.63 36.55 48.11
C SER A 164 -32.65 37.64 47.80
N GLY A 165 -32.66 38.19 46.57
CA GLY A 165 -33.70 39.07 46.08
C GLY A 165 -35.06 38.38 46.10
N GLN A 166 -35.13 37.16 45.57
CA GLN A 166 -36.35 36.35 45.53
C GLN A 166 -36.89 36.08 46.95
N ALA A 167 -36.05 35.71 47.90
CA ALA A 167 -36.47 35.48 49.28
C ALA A 167 -37.09 36.74 49.93
N ILE A 168 -36.52 37.92 49.64
CA ILE A 168 -37.06 39.19 50.14
C ILE A 168 -38.36 39.53 49.39
N TRP A 169 -38.42 39.34 48.07
CA TRP A 169 -39.63 39.50 47.26
C TRP A 169 -40.76 38.65 47.81
N THR A 170 -40.55 37.34 47.99
CA THR A 170 -41.52 36.41 48.58
C THR A 170 -41.99 36.89 49.95
N SER A 171 -41.10 37.46 50.78
CA SER A 171 -41.51 37.99 52.09
C SER A 171 -42.49 39.17 52.01
N TYR A 172 -42.41 39.96 50.93
CA TYR A 172 -43.32 41.07 50.66
C TYR A 172 -44.60 40.52 50.02
N ASP A 173 -44.46 39.71 48.98
CA ASP A 173 -45.56 39.14 48.20
C ASP A 173 -46.48 38.27 49.07
N VAL A 174 -45.97 37.56 50.07
CA VAL A 174 -46.82 36.81 51.02
C VAL A 174 -47.68 37.72 51.92
N ARG A 175 -47.26 38.98 52.16
CA ARG A 175 -47.94 39.90 53.09
C ARG A 175 -48.92 40.86 52.43
N MET A 176 -48.82 41.06 51.12
CA MET A 176 -49.64 42.01 50.36
C MET A 176 -49.97 41.44 48.98
N ASN A 177 -50.84 42.11 48.21
CA ASN A 177 -51.14 41.66 46.85
C ASN A 177 -49.95 41.95 45.92
N SER A 178 -49.73 41.15 44.87
CA SER A 178 -48.55 41.29 44.00
C SER A 178 -48.49 42.64 43.29
N ALA A 179 -49.65 43.24 43.00
CA ALA A 179 -49.75 44.57 42.41
C ALA A 179 -49.39 45.71 43.38
N ASP A 180 -49.45 45.47 44.69
CA ASP A 180 -49.23 46.48 45.74
C ASP A 180 -47.80 46.46 46.28
N VAL A 181 -46.96 45.52 45.81
CA VAL A 181 -45.56 45.43 46.21
C VAL A 181 -44.82 46.69 45.75
N PRO A 182 -44.13 47.41 46.67
CA PRO A 182 -43.51 48.68 46.33
C PRO A 182 -42.34 48.49 45.36
N PHE A 183 -42.38 49.23 44.25
CA PHE A 183 -41.31 49.29 43.25
C PHE A 183 -40.72 50.71 43.17
N PRO A 184 -39.40 50.89 43.37
CA PRO A 184 -38.38 49.90 43.72
C PRO A 184 -38.47 49.43 45.18
N GLY A 185 -38.03 48.19 45.44
CA GLY A 185 -37.93 47.58 46.76
C GLY A 185 -36.52 47.13 47.13
N ILE A 186 -36.33 46.66 48.36
CA ILE A 186 -35.01 46.18 48.81
C ILE A 186 -34.59 44.87 48.13
N TYR A 187 -35.55 44.09 47.61
CA TYR A 187 -35.32 42.87 46.83
C TYR A 187 -34.56 43.18 45.53
N ASP A 188 -34.77 44.37 44.94
CA ASP A 188 -34.10 44.78 43.70
C ASP A 188 -32.58 44.86 43.85
N VAL A 189 -32.06 45.08 45.06
CA VAL A 189 -30.61 45.07 45.31
C VAL A 189 -30.00 43.71 44.97
N GLY A 190 -30.66 42.61 45.34
CA GLY A 190 -30.23 41.25 45.03
C GLY A 190 -30.27 40.97 43.54
N PHE A 191 -31.37 41.37 42.88
CA PHE A 191 -31.55 41.23 41.44
C PHE A 191 -30.50 42.03 40.66
N VAL A 192 -30.31 43.32 40.98
CA VAL A 192 -29.31 44.18 40.34
C VAL A 192 -27.89 43.64 40.52
N MET A 193 -27.52 43.19 41.72
CA MET A 193 -26.17 42.65 41.97
C MET A 193 -25.91 41.33 41.23
N SER A 194 -26.94 40.58 40.85
CA SER A 194 -26.76 39.33 40.11
C SER A 194 -26.15 39.54 38.71
N TYR A 195 -26.55 40.61 37.99
CA TYR A 195 -26.08 40.91 36.63
C TYR A 195 -24.56 41.06 36.47
N PRO A 196 -23.86 41.92 37.26
CA PRO A 196 -22.42 42.04 37.13
C PRO A 196 -21.70 40.73 37.45
N PHE A 197 -22.21 39.92 38.39
CA PHE A 197 -21.63 38.62 38.69
C PHE A 197 -21.89 37.58 37.59
N PHE A 198 -23.08 37.57 36.98
CA PHE A 198 -23.35 36.78 35.78
C PHE A 198 -22.39 37.13 34.65
N LEU A 199 -22.19 38.43 34.44
CA LEU A 199 -21.28 38.94 33.42
C LEU A 199 -19.83 38.52 33.68
N ILE A 200 -19.30 38.79 34.88
CA ILE A 200 -17.91 38.46 35.23
C ILE A 200 -17.69 36.95 35.13
N GLY A 201 -18.61 36.15 35.69
CA GLY A 201 -18.52 34.69 35.64
C GLY A 201 -18.52 34.16 34.21
N THR A 202 -19.41 34.68 33.37
CA THR A 202 -19.51 34.31 31.95
C THR A 202 -18.26 34.72 31.17
N LEU A 203 -17.73 35.93 31.36
CA LEU A 203 -16.51 36.39 30.70
C LEU A 203 -15.27 35.59 31.11
N LEU A 204 -15.18 35.14 32.38
CA LEU A 204 -14.07 34.32 32.86
C LEU A 204 -14.04 32.91 32.22
N LEU A 205 -15.16 32.43 31.64
CA LEU A 205 -15.20 31.19 30.86
C LEU A 205 -14.55 31.33 29.47
N THR A 206 -14.24 32.55 29.00
CA THR A 206 -13.57 32.77 27.72
C THR A 206 -12.15 32.16 27.71
N ARG A 207 -11.90 31.20 26.82
CA ARG A 207 -10.55 30.66 26.58
C ARG A 207 -9.87 31.42 25.45
N ARG A 208 -8.63 31.85 25.64
CA ARG A 208 -7.88 32.59 24.61
C ARG A 208 -7.31 31.62 23.59
N ASN A 209 -8.08 31.25 22.57
CA ASN A 209 -7.61 30.39 21.49
C ASN A 209 -7.00 31.21 20.33
N LYS A 210 -5.92 30.72 19.71
CA LYS A 210 -5.14 31.44 18.69
C LYS A 210 -5.71 31.31 17.25
N ALA A 211 -6.91 30.78 17.07
CA ALA A 211 -7.48 30.59 15.74
C ALA A 211 -8.04 31.90 15.16
N THR A 212 -7.31 32.51 14.23
CA THR A 212 -7.67 33.80 13.58
C THR A 212 -8.70 33.65 12.46
N VAL A 213 -8.84 32.45 11.88
CA VAL A 213 -9.75 32.16 10.77
C VAL A 213 -11.13 31.75 11.34
N GLY A 214 -12.18 32.50 11.00
CA GLY A 214 -13.55 32.31 11.51
C GLY A 214 -14.07 33.46 12.38
N ARG A 215 -13.22 34.40 12.80
CA ARG A 215 -13.59 35.49 13.73
C ARG A 215 -14.66 36.45 13.19
N THR A 216 -14.63 36.77 11.90
CA THR A 216 -15.61 37.68 11.27
C THR A 216 -17.01 37.08 11.19
N ARG A 217 -17.13 35.82 10.74
CA ARG A 217 -18.40 35.08 10.71
C ARG A 217 -19.06 35.00 12.09
N LEU A 218 -18.26 34.73 13.11
CA LEU A 218 -18.74 34.52 14.47
C LEU A 218 -19.14 35.84 15.15
N VAL A 219 -18.46 36.94 14.81
CA VAL A 219 -18.90 38.29 15.18
C VAL A 219 -20.23 38.63 14.49
N LEU A 220 -20.43 38.24 13.23
CA LEU A 220 -21.71 38.45 12.53
C LEU A 220 -22.84 37.59 13.13
N ASP A 221 -22.58 36.35 13.53
CA ASP A 221 -23.55 35.51 14.23
C ASP A 221 -23.94 36.11 15.58
N ALA A 222 -22.97 36.60 16.36
CA ALA A 222 -23.23 37.32 17.59
C ALA A 222 -24.02 38.62 17.33
N LEU A 223 -23.62 39.43 16.34
CA LEU A 223 -24.31 40.66 15.98
C LEU A 223 -25.75 40.42 15.51
N ALA A 224 -26.02 39.32 14.81
CA ALA A 224 -27.38 38.97 14.40
C ALA A 224 -28.26 38.67 15.61
N VAL A 225 -27.76 37.90 16.58
CA VAL A 225 -28.50 37.59 17.82
C VAL A 225 -28.68 38.82 18.70
N ILE A 226 -27.62 39.60 18.89
CA ILE A 226 -27.64 40.85 19.65
C ILE A 226 -28.58 41.85 19.01
N GLY A 227 -28.48 42.04 17.69
CA GLY A 227 -29.32 42.95 16.94
C GLY A 227 -30.79 42.55 17.01
N ALA A 228 -31.09 41.25 16.88
CA ALA A 228 -32.46 40.74 17.02
C ALA A 228 -33.04 41.02 18.41
N ALA A 229 -32.30 40.68 19.47
CA ALA A 229 -32.72 40.92 20.85
C ALA A 229 -32.85 42.43 21.15
N LEU A 230 -31.92 43.25 20.65
CA LEU A 230 -31.97 44.71 20.81
C LEU A 230 -33.17 45.30 20.10
N SER A 231 -33.51 44.80 18.92
CA SER A 231 -34.68 45.24 18.16
C SER A 231 -35.97 44.98 18.93
N PHE A 232 -36.17 43.76 19.43
CA PHE A 232 -37.32 43.43 20.25
C PHE A 232 -37.36 44.28 21.53
N SER A 233 -36.23 44.40 22.22
CA SER A 233 -36.12 45.23 23.42
C SER A 233 -36.47 46.70 23.12
N TRP A 234 -35.98 47.27 22.02
CA TRP A 234 -36.26 48.65 21.63
C TRP A 234 -37.74 48.92 21.38
N PHE A 235 -38.39 48.14 20.52
CA PHE A 235 -39.76 48.46 20.09
C PHE A 235 -40.85 48.05 21.09
N PHE A 236 -40.58 47.08 21.97
CA PHE A 236 -41.58 46.59 22.93
C PHE A 236 -41.32 47.00 24.38
N LEU A 237 -40.07 47.29 24.76
CA LEU A 237 -39.69 47.55 26.15
C LEU A 237 -39.05 48.93 26.34
N LEU A 238 -37.85 49.13 25.80
CA LEU A 238 -37.06 50.35 26.01
C LEU A 238 -37.74 51.59 25.44
N GLY A 239 -38.28 51.55 24.22
CA GLY A 239 -38.97 52.69 23.61
C GLY A 239 -40.16 53.17 24.46
N PRO A 240 -41.12 52.27 24.80
CA PRO A 240 -42.22 52.59 25.71
C PRO A 240 -41.75 53.02 27.10
N SER A 241 -40.77 52.34 27.68
CA SER A 241 -40.26 52.66 29.03
C SER A 241 -39.57 54.03 29.06
N ILE A 242 -38.79 54.37 28.04
CA ILE A 242 -38.10 55.66 27.91
C ILE A 242 -39.12 56.79 27.72
N ALA A 243 -40.16 56.58 26.92
CA ALA A 243 -41.25 57.54 26.79
C ALA A 243 -42.01 57.75 28.11
N GLY A 244 -42.11 56.70 28.93
CA GLY A 244 -42.71 56.71 30.27
C GLY A 244 -41.81 57.24 31.39
N LEU A 245 -40.50 57.44 31.17
CA LEU A 245 -39.54 57.88 32.22
C LEU A 245 -39.96 59.18 32.90
N ALA A 246 -40.56 60.10 32.15
CA ALA A 246 -41.03 61.39 32.69
C ALA A 246 -42.16 61.23 33.72
N GLN A 247 -42.85 60.09 33.71
CA GLN A 247 -43.93 59.74 34.63
C GLN A 247 -43.49 58.73 35.71
N ALA A 248 -42.19 58.42 35.79
CA ALA A 248 -41.70 57.45 36.75
C ALA A 248 -41.84 57.98 38.20
N PRO A 249 -42.32 57.15 39.14
CA PRO A 249 -42.60 57.59 40.51
C PRO A 249 -41.35 57.94 41.33
N SER A 250 -40.17 57.45 40.92
CA SER A 250 -38.89 57.77 41.55
C SER A 250 -37.72 57.57 40.58
N PHE A 251 -36.56 58.14 40.90
CA PHE A 251 -35.31 57.89 40.16
C PHE A 251 -34.93 56.40 40.16
N GLY A 252 -35.15 55.70 41.28
CA GLY A 252 -34.86 54.27 41.37
C GLY A 252 -35.73 53.45 40.42
N ALA A 253 -37.03 53.74 40.34
CA ALA A 253 -37.92 53.11 39.37
C ALA A 253 -37.44 53.38 37.93
N ALA A 254 -37.13 54.64 37.60
CA ALA A 254 -36.61 55.02 36.29
C ALA A 254 -35.31 54.30 35.91
N PHE A 255 -34.37 54.17 36.86
CA PHE A 255 -33.12 53.43 36.67
C PHE A 255 -33.38 51.94 36.40
N LEU A 256 -34.19 51.29 37.24
CA LEU A 256 -34.48 49.86 37.11
C LEU A 256 -35.23 49.52 35.82
N SER A 257 -36.16 50.35 35.37
CA SER A 257 -36.88 50.17 34.10
C SER A 257 -35.96 50.15 32.87
N ILE A 258 -34.77 50.76 32.95
CA ILE A 258 -33.74 50.68 31.90
C ILE A 258 -32.75 49.57 32.20
N TYR A 259 -32.36 49.41 33.47
CA TYR A 259 -31.31 48.50 33.90
C TYR A 259 -31.63 47.04 33.56
N PHE A 260 -32.81 46.54 33.91
CA PHE A 260 -33.14 45.12 33.67
C PHE A 260 -33.14 44.78 32.16
N PRO A 261 -33.86 45.50 31.28
CA PRO A 261 -33.85 45.17 29.85
C PRO A 261 -32.48 45.34 29.18
N THR A 262 -31.67 46.32 29.61
CA THR A 262 -30.32 46.51 29.05
C THR A 262 -29.32 45.49 29.57
N GLY A 263 -29.41 45.13 30.86
CA GLY A 263 -28.62 44.09 31.49
C GLY A 263 -28.88 42.73 30.85
N ASP A 264 -30.14 42.40 30.62
CA ASP A 264 -30.56 41.15 29.96
C ASP A 264 -30.01 41.05 28.55
N LEU A 265 -30.17 42.11 27.78
CA LEU A 265 -29.65 42.20 26.42
C LEU A 265 -28.13 42.01 26.40
N PHE A 266 -27.43 42.60 27.37
CA PHE A 266 -25.98 42.47 27.49
C PHE A 266 -25.55 41.06 27.89
N LEU A 267 -26.26 40.41 28.82
CA LEU A 267 -25.98 39.02 29.21
C LEU A 267 -26.23 38.05 28.06
N VAL A 268 -27.36 38.18 27.36
CA VAL A 268 -27.67 37.39 26.16
C VAL A 268 -26.64 37.65 25.07
N ALA A 269 -26.21 38.89 24.88
CA ALA A 269 -25.17 39.25 23.92
C ALA A 269 -23.85 38.53 24.19
N VAL A 270 -23.40 38.57 25.45
CA VAL A 270 -22.15 37.92 25.87
C VAL A 270 -22.28 36.40 25.80
N GLY A 271 -23.42 35.84 26.20
CA GLY A 271 -23.72 34.40 26.10
C GLY A 271 -23.72 33.91 24.65
N ALA A 272 -24.38 34.63 23.75
CA ALA A 272 -24.38 34.36 22.32
C ALA A 272 -22.97 34.49 21.72
N PHE A 273 -22.26 35.56 22.06
CA PHE A 273 -20.88 35.75 21.61
C PHE A 273 -19.97 34.59 22.02
N LEU A 274 -20.13 34.06 23.24
CA LEU A 274 -19.40 32.89 23.73
C LEU A 274 -19.76 31.60 23.01
N MET A 275 -21.06 31.35 22.82
CA MET A 275 -21.58 30.19 22.09
C MET A 275 -21.03 30.15 20.66
N PHE A 276 -20.99 31.30 19.99
CA PHE A 276 -20.47 31.42 18.63
C PHE A 276 -18.95 31.70 18.61
N SER A 277 -18.26 31.89 19.72
CA SER A 277 -16.86 32.34 19.69
C SER A 277 -15.92 31.26 19.12
N PRO A 278 -14.94 31.62 18.24
CA PRO A 278 -13.89 30.68 17.81
C PRO A 278 -12.91 30.35 18.94
N LEU A 279 -13.02 31.11 20.03
CA LEU A 279 -12.33 30.94 21.30
C LEU A 279 -12.84 29.71 22.08
N SER A 280 -14.04 29.21 21.77
CA SER A 280 -14.66 28.05 22.39
C SER A 280 -14.26 26.76 21.67
N ASN A 281 -13.76 25.77 22.42
CA ASN A 281 -13.49 24.45 21.84
C ASN A 281 -14.83 23.73 21.57
N ARG A 282 -14.90 22.89 20.51
CA ARG A 282 -16.11 22.12 20.16
C ARG A 282 -16.62 21.29 21.33
N ALA A 283 -15.73 20.79 22.19
CA ALA A 283 -16.11 20.05 23.38
C ALA A 283 -16.89 20.90 24.40
N GLN A 284 -16.68 22.23 24.44
CA GLN A 284 -17.32 23.15 25.39
C GLN A 284 -18.64 23.74 24.90
N GLN A 285 -19.04 23.45 23.66
CA GLN A 285 -20.30 23.95 23.09
C GLN A 285 -21.55 23.60 23.93
N PRO A 286 -21.70 22.39 24.50
CA PRO A 286 -22.84 22.06 25.35
C PRO A 286 -22.91 22.88 26.64
N VAL A 287 -21.78 23.37 27.16
CA VAL A 287 -21.75 24.28 28.33
C VAL A 287 -22.34 25.62 27.95
N PHE A 288 -21.81 26.23 26.89
CA PHE A 288 -22.23 27.55 26.44
C PHE A 288 -23.67 27.55 25.93
N LEU A 289 -24.14 26.47 25.32
CA LEU A 289 -25.54 26.31 24.92
C LEU A 289 -26.47 26.40 26.13
N ARG A 290 -26.21 25.62 27.19
CA ARG A 290 -27.05 25.63 28.40
C ARG A 290 -26.98 26.96 29.14
N LEU A 291 -25.78 27.56 29.23
CA LEU A 291 -25.58 28.88 29.81
C LEU A 291 -26.35 29.95 29.05
N CYS A 292 -26.22 29.99 27.71
CA CYS A 292 -26.92 30.95 26.86
C CYS A 292 -28.43 30.74 26.91
N LEU A 293 -28.90 29.49 26.93
CA LEU A 293 -30.32 29.17 27.07
C LEU A 293 -30.85 29.65 28.43
N GLY A 294 -30.10 29.47 29.51
CA GLY A 294 -30.44 29.98 30.84
C GLY A 294 -30.56 31.51 30.86
N LEU A 295 -29.53 32.22 30.40
CA LEU A 295 -29.54 33.69 30.31
C LEU A 295 -30.65 34.21 29.38
N PHE A 296 -30.98 33.47 28.33
CA PHE A 296 -32.07 33.81 27.42
C PHE A 296 -33.44 33.64 28.08
N PHE A 297 -33.66 32.58 28.85
CA PHE A 297 -34.88 32.42 29.64
C PHE A 297 -35.02 33.52 30.69
N LEU A 298 -33.94 33.91 31.36
CA LEU A 298 -33.94 35.04 32.30
C LEU A 298 -34.43 36.32 31.59
N ALA A 299 -33.79 36.66 30.47
CA ALA A 299 -34.15 37.83 29.66
C ALA A 299 -35.60 37.81 29.16
N ILE A 300 -36.11 36.65 28.74
CA ILE A 300 -37.52 36.49 28.36
C ILE A 300 -38.43 36.78 29.55
N THR A 301 -38.11 36.24 30.71
CA THR A 301 -38.97 36.33 31.90
C THR A 301 -39.03 37.76 32.43
N ASP A 302 -37.91 38.46 32.46
CA ASP A 302 -37.84 39.86 32.91
C ASP A 302 -38.49 40.80 31.88
N SER A 303 -38.42 40.46 30.59
CA SER A 303 -39.18 41.14 29.52
C SER A 303 -40.69 40.96 29.67
N LEU A 304 -41.15 39.74 29.97
CA LEU A 304 -42.56 39.44 30.24
C LEU A 304 -43.04 40.17 31.49
N LEU A 305 -42.26 40.15 32.57
CA LEU A 305 -42.53 40.91 33.80
C LEU A 305 -42.73 42.39 33.47
N SER A 306 -41.79 43.00 32.77
CA SER A 306 -41.86 44.41 32.37
C SER A 306 -43.11 44.71 31.54
N PHE A 307 -43.48 43.83 30.60
CA PHE A 307 -44.70 43.96 29.80
C PHE A 307 -45.98 43.87 30.66
N TYR A 308 -46.05 42.91 31.58
CA TYR A 308 -47.20 42.76 32.48
C TYR A 308 -47.29 43.87 33.53
N SER A 309 -46.16 44.40 33.99
CA SER A 309 -46.11 45.57 34.86
C SER A 309 -46.62 46.84 34.16
N LEU A 310 -46.24 47.06 32.90
CA LEU A 310 -46.74 48.19 32.09
C LEU A 310 -48.26 48.11 31.86
N SER A 311 -48.80 46.90 31.71
CA SER A 311 -50.23 46.65 31.57
C SER A 311 -50.97 46.46 32.90
N GLN A 312 -50.32 46.72 34.05
CA GLN A 312 -50.88 46.59 35.40
C GLN A 312 -51.55 45.23 35.66
N SER A 313 -51.04 44.18 35.00
CA SER A 313 -51.64 42.83 34.97
C SER A 313 -50.71 41.77 35.57
N PHE A 314 -49.58 42.18 36.16
CA PHE A 314 -48.64 41.26 36.78
C PHE A 314 -49.22 40.61 38.04
N ASN A 315 -49.16 39.29 38.10
CA ASN A 315 -49.63 38.50 39.22
C ASN A 315 -48.75 37.26 39.39
N THR A 316 -48.40 36.95 40.64
CA THR A 316 -47.72 35.69 40.98
C THR A 316 -48.70 34.52 40.89
N GLY A 317 -48.21 33.35 40.48
CA GLY A 317 -48.99 32.13 40.27
C GLY A 317 -49.35 31.88 38.81
N THR A 318 -48.57 32.42 37.87
CA THR A 318 -48.78 32.21 36.43
C THR A 318 -47.75 31.25 35.85
N LEU A 319 -47.99 30.74 34.64
CA LEU A 319 -47.05 29.82 33.98
C LEU A 319 -45.66 30.46 33.72
N GLN A 320 -45.58 31.80 33.71
CA GLN A 320 -44.32 32.54 33.58
C GLN A 320 -43.37 32.25 34.75
N ASP A 321 -43.90 31.99 35.95
CA ASP A 321 -43.14 31.81 37.18
C ASP A 321 -42.15 30.62 37.10
N VAL A 322 -42.36 29.69 36.16
CA VAL A 322 -41.44 28.56 35.93
C VAL A 322 -40.12 29.01 35.29
N LEU A 323 -40.11 30.12 34.56
CA LEU A 323 -38.97 30.48 33.72
C LEU A 323 -37.79 31.06 34.53
N TRP A 324 -38.02 31.79 35.63
CA TRP A 324 -36.96 32.26 36.53
C TRP A 324 -36.14 31.10 37.12
N PRO A 325 -36.73 30.12 37.84
CA PRO A 325 -35.96 28.99 38.35
C PRO A 325 -35.36 28.16 37.21
N LEU A 326 -36.06 27.99 36.09
CA LEU A 326 -35.54 27.28 34.93
C LEU A 326 -34.23 27.93 34.42
N SER A 327 -34.18 29.25 34.36
CA SER A 327 -32.97 29.99 33.96
C SER A 327 -31.77 29.64 34.86
N MET A 328 -31.96 29.69 36.19
CA MET A 328 -30.91 29.42 37.18
C MET A 328 -30.48 27.94 37.17
N MET A 329 -31.44 27.03 37.02
CA MET A 329 -31.17 25.60 36.88
C MET A 329 -30.38 25.27 35.61
N LEU A 330 -30.65 25.95 34.49
CA LEU A 330 -29.90 25.80 33.24
C LEU A 330 -28.46 26.29 33.37
N VAL A 331 -28.22 27.40 34.08
CA VAL A 331 -26.87 27.85 34.45
C VAL A 331 -26.18 26.80 35.33
N GLY A 332 -26.90 26.22 36.29
CA GLY A 332 -26.40 25.11 37.12
C GLY A 332 -26.05 23.86 36.30
N LEU A 333 -26.85 23.49 35.30
CA LEU A 333 -26.53 22.39 34.37
C LEU A 333 -25.31 22.69 33.49
N ALA A 334 -25.13 23.96 33.10
CA ALA A 334 -23.91 24.37 32.40
C ALA A 334 -22.67 24.13 33.29
N ALA A 335 -22.77 24.37 34.60
CA ALA A 335 -21.70 24.10 35.54
C ALA A 335 -21.34 22.61 35.56
N ILE A 336 -22.35 21.73 35.64
CA ILE A 336 -22.17 20.28 35.66
C ILE A 336 -21.48 19.77 34.38
N GLU A 337 -21.87 20.30 33.23
CA GLU A 337 -21.26 19.91 31.95
C GLU A 337 -19.80 20.36 31.83
N TYR A 338 -19.41 21.45 32.51
CA TYR A 338 -18.10 22.06 32.29
C TYR A 338 -16.92 21.09 32.52
N PRO A 339 -16.80 20.41 33.67
CA PRO A 339 -15.83 19.34 33.87
C PRO A 339 -15.85 18.24 32.79
N HIS A 340 -17.06 17.82 32.38
CA HIS A 340 -17.25 16.79 31.37
C HIS A 340 -16.68 17.22 30.01
N SER A 341 -16.91 18.47 29.61
CA SER A 341 -16.38 19.03 28.36
C SER A 341 -14.85 19.06 28.32
N ILE A 342 -14.20 19.33 29.46
CA ILE A 342 -12.73 19.35 29.56
C ILE A 342 -12.17 17.92 29.46
N ALA A 343 -12.84 16.96 30.12
CA ALA A 343 -12.43 15.56 30.05
C ALA A 343 -12.49 15.05 28.61
N HIS A 344 -13.58 15.36 27.91
CA HIS A 344 -13.76 14.95 26.52
C HIS A 344 -12.73 15.59 25.58
N GLU A 345 -12.38 16.86 25.79
CA GLU A 345 -11.30 17.54 25.05
C GLU A 345 -9.95 16.85 25.22
N GLN A 346 -9.59 16.49 26.45
CA GLN A 346 -8.33 15.80 26.76
C GLN A 346 -8.30 14.39 26.15
N GLU A 347 -9.39 13.64 26.23
CA GLU A 347 -9.51 12.32 25.59
C GLU A 347 -9.33 12.41 24.07
N VAL A 348 -9.92 13.43 23.44
CA VAL A 348 -9.79 13.66 22.00
C VAL A 348 -8.35 14.02 21.62
N ALA A 349 -7.68 14.86 22.41
CA ALA A 349 -6.28 15.22 22.20
C ALA A 349 -5.34 14.01 22.35
N ALA A 350 -5.53 13.19 23.38
CA ALA A 350 -4.74 11.98 23.60
C ALA A 350 -4.92 10.95 22.46
N ARG A 351 -6.14 10.79 21.95
CA ARG A 351 -6.42 9.91 20.80
C ARG A 351 -5.84 10.42 19.49
N SER A 352 -5.78 11.74 19.30
CA SER A 352 -5.22 12.36 18.09
C SER A 352 -3.68 12.35 18.07
N GLY A 353 -3.02 12.29 19.22
CA GLY A 353 -1.56 12.10 19.29
C GLY A 353 -1.09 10.71 18.83
N ASN A 354 -1.98 9.70 18.86
CA ASN A 354 -1.63 8.28 18.64
C ASN A 354 -2.21 7.67 17.34
N ALA A 355 -2.93 8.42 16.51
CA ALA A 355 -3.56 7.87 15.31
C ALA A 355 -3.38 8.77 14.08
N ALA A 356 -2.93 8.16 12.98
CA ALA A 356 -3.06 8.70 11.62
C ALA A 356 -4.52 9.12 11.34
N PRO A 357 -4.76 10.11 10.46
CA PRO A 357 -6.05 10.77 10.31
C PRO A 357 -7.09 9.80 9.72
N SER A 358 -7.76 9.04 10.58
CA SER A 358 -8.92 8.26 10.20
C SER A 358 -10.14 9.18 10.17
N LEU A 359 -10.80 9.24 9.00
CA LEU A 359 -12.08 9.91 8.77
C LEU A 359 -13.09 9.48 9.86
N ARG A 360 -13.31 10.35 10.84
CA ARG A 360 -14.16 10.07 11.99
C ARG A 360 -15.64 10.16 11.61
N THR A 361 -16.37 9.10 11.92
CA THR A 361 -17.83 9.09 12.06
C THR A 361 -18.23 9.94 13.27
N THR A 362 -18.57 11.21 13.03
CA THR A 362 -19.26 12.06 14.01
C THR A 362 -20.59 11.42 14.40
N SER A 363 -20.86 11.32 15.71
CA SER A 363 -22.15 10.89 16.25
C SER A 363 -23.31 11.68 15.63
N ARG A 364 -24.38 10.99 15.24
CA ARG A 364 -25.59 11.55 14.59
C ARG A 364 -26.22 12.68 15.42
N SER A 365 -26.07 12.65 16.75
CA SER A 365 -26.56 13.67 17.68
C SER A 365 -25.77 14.98 17.62
N SER A 366 -24.44 14.93 17.42
CA SER A 366 -23.62 16.15 17.30
C SER A 366 -23.86 16.88 15.97
N GLN A 367 -24.28 16.16 14.92
CA GLN A 367 -24.59 16.77 13.62
C GLN A 367 -25.87 17.63 13.66
N ILE A 368 -26.90 17.21 14.40
CA ILE A 368 -28.16 17.96 14.54
C ILE A 368 -27.96 19.23 15.38
N GLY A 369 -27.14 19.17 16.44
CA GLY A 369 -26.79 20.36 17.22
C GLY A 369 -26.01 21.40 16.39
N LEU A 370 -25.11 20.94 15.52
CA LEU A 370 -24.30 21.81 14.65
C LEU A 370 -25.12 22.48 13.54
N THR A 371 -26.09 21.78 12.95
CA THR A 371 -26.99 22.38 11.96
C THR A 371 -27.94 23.38 12.61
N LEU A 372 -28.50 23.07 13.79
CA LEU A 372 -29.36 23.97 14.52
C LEU A 372 -28.63 25.24 14.97
N GLN A 373 -27.39 25.12 15.44
CA GLN A 373 -26.55 26.27 15.83
C GLN A 373 -26.19 27.16 14.63
N THR A 374 -26.00 26.58 13.46
CA THR A 374 -25.69 27.35 12.24
C THR A 374 -26.92 28.07 11.68
N ILE A 375 -28.12 27.56 11.93
CA ILE A 375 -29.37 28.08 11.37
C ILE A 375 -30.11 28.98 12.39
N ALA A 376 -29.89 28.82 13.69
CA ALA A 376 -30.59 29.54 14.75
C ALA A 376 -30.51 31.08 14.64
N PRO A 377 -29.34 31.73 14.40
CA PRO A 377 -29.28 33.18 14.25
C PRO A 377 -30.09 33.70 13.05
N PHE A 378 -30.20 32.88 12.01
CA PHE A 378 -30.96 33.21 10.80
C PHE A 378 -32.47 33.14 11.04
N ILE A 379 -32.93 32.05 11.66
CA ILE A 379 -34.34 31.91 12.04
C ILE A 379 -34.73 33.04 13.00
N LEU A 380 -33.88 33.34 13.98
CA LEU A 380 -34.12 34.44 14.92
C LEU A 380 -34.23 35.79 14.22
N ALA A 381 -33.28 36.12 13.34
CA ALA A 381 -33.32 37.37 12.58
C ALA A 381 -34.55 37.46 11.66
N LEU A 382 -34.91 36.36 10.98
CA LEU A 382 -36.11 36.30 10.14
C LEU A 382 -37.40 36.49 10.93
N ILE A 383 -37.54 35.79 12.06
CA ILE A 383 -38.69 35.96 12.97
C ILE A 383 -38.75 37.41 13.44
N THR A 384 -37.62 38.00 13.82
CA THR A 384 -37.56 39.41 14.25
C THR A 384 -38.04 40.33 13.13
N CYS A 385 -37.48 40.22 11.92
CA CYS A 385 -37.92 41.03 10.78
C CYS A 385 -39.39 40.83 10.46
N ALA A 386 -39.89 39.60 10.47
CA ALA A 386 -41.32 39.32 10.25
C ALA A 386 -42.18 40.00 11.32
N THR A 387 -41.78 39.96 12.58
CA THR A 387 -42.54 40.56 13.69
C THR A 387 -42.52 42.09 13.61
N LEU A 388 -41.37 42.70 13.30
CA LEU A 388 -41.25 44.15 13.08
C LEU A 388 -42.17 44.61 11.93
N LEU A 389 -42.16 43.90 10.79
CA LEU A 389 -42.92 44.27 9.60
C LEU A 389 -44.43 43.97 9.71
N THR A 390 -44.85 43.00 10.51
CA THR A 390 -46.26 42.62 10.63
C THR A 390 -46.97 43.24 11.83
N VAL A 391 -46.26 43.51 12.93
CA VAL A 391 -46.87 44.00 14.18
C VAL A 391 -46.58 45.48 14.42
N ILE A 392 -45.38 45.96 14.05
CA ILE A 392 -44.92 47.32 14.37
C ILE A 392 -45.08 48.26 13.18
N ALA A 393 -44.66 47.85 11.98
CA ALA A 393 -44.78 48.66 10.77
C ALA A 393 -46.21 49.15 10.48
N PRO A 394 -47.29 48.38 10.72
CA PRO A 394 -48.66 48.86 10.52
C PRO A 394 -49.09 49.98 11.48
N ARG A 395 -48.34 50.26 12.56
CA ARG A 395 -48.62 51.37 13.48
C ARG A 395 -48.35 52.74 12.86
N GLY A 396 -47.64 52.79 11.74
CA GLY A 396 -47.38 54.01 10.96
C GLY A 396 -46.43 55.01 11.62
N GLY A 397 -46.24 56.17 10.97
CA GLY A 397 -45.42 57.27 11.49
C GLY A 397 -43.90 57.02 11.45
N SER A 398 -43.16 57.63 12.38
CA SER A 398 -41.69 57.49 12.48
C SER A 398 -41.24 56.08 12.90
N ILE A 399 -42.13 55.32 13.55
CA ILE A 399 -41.89 53.96 14.01
C ILE A 399 -41.76 52.99 12.82
N LEU A 400 -42.49 53.24 11.72
CA LEU A 400 -42.36 52.48 10.48
C LEU A 400 -40.95 52.56 9.91
N ILE A 401 -40.42 53.79 9.76
CA ILE A 401 -39.07 54.03 9.23
C ILE A 401 -38.01 53.36 10.11
N GLN A 402 -38.17 53.45 11.43
CA GLN A 402 -37.25 52.79 12.37
C GLN A 402 -37.30 51.25 12.22
N ALA A 403 -38.50 50.67 12.14
CA ALA A 403 -38.68 49.23 12.00
C ALA A 403 -38.07 48.71 10.68
N ASP A 404 -38.28 49.43 9.57
CA ASP A 404 -37.74 49.09 8.26
C ASP A 404 -36.20 49.17 8.23
N VAL A 405 -35.61 50.23 8.79
CA VAL A 405 -34.14 50.39 8.86
C VAL A 405 -33.51 49.28 9.68
N VAL A 406 -34.11 48.93 10.83
CA VAL A 406 -33.63 47.86 11.69
C VAL A 406 -33.77 46.49 11.00
N ALA A 407 -34.91 46.21 10.37
CA ALA A 407 -35.13 44.98 9.62
C ALA A 407 -34.15 44.84 8.44
N LEU A 408 -33.90 45.93 7.71
CA LEU A 408 -32.92 45.97 6.62
C LEU A 408 -31.50 45.72 7.13
N THR A 409 -31.13 46.30 8.27
CA THR A 409 -29.81 46.11 8.88
C THR A 409 -29.60 44.65 9.29
N LEU A 410 -30.59 44.02 9.95
CA LEU A 410 -30.54 42.60 10.30
C LEU A 410 -30.45 41.70 9.06
N PHE A 411 -31.23 42.04 8.02
CA PHE A 411 -31.18 41.32 6.74
C PHE A 411 -29.79 41.39 6.10
N ILE A 412 -29.16 42.57 6.07
CA ILE A 412 -27.80 42.74 5.52
C ILE A 412 -26.77 41.92 6.32
N ILE A 413 -26.82 41.94 7.65
CA ILE A 413 -25.92 41.15 8.51
C ILE A 413 -26.03 39.67 8.16
N VAL A 414 -27.26 39.17 8.04
CA VAL A 414 -27.56 37.80 7.65
C VAL A 414 -27.01 37.47 6.26
N VAL A 415 -27.23 38.32 5.26
CA VAL A 415 -26.77 38.09 3.88
C VAL A 415 -25.23 38.03 3.82
N ILE A 416 -24.54 38.98 4.45
CA ILE A 416 -23.07 38.99 4.51
C ILE A 416 -22.55 37.71 5.17
N ARG A 417 -23.19 37.27 6.26
CA ARG A 417 -22.83 36.03 6.95
C ARG A 417 -23.01 34.80 6.06
N GLN A 418 -24.09 34.71 5.29
CA GLN A 418 -24.31 33.61 4.35
C GLN A 418 -23.29 33.60 3.22
N ALA A 419 -22.95 34.78 2.67
CA ALA A 419 -21.91 34.91 1.66
C ALA A 419 -20.54 34.40 2.16
N LEU A 420 -20.15 34.78 3.38
CA LEU A 420 -18.90 34.30 3.99
C LEU A 420 -18.90 32.78 4.20
N THR A 421 -20.04 32.21 4.62
CA THR A 421 -20.18 30.76 4.82
C THR A 421 -20.04 30.01 3.50
N LEU A 422 -20.63 30.53 2.42
CA LEU A 422 -20.49 29.97 1.08
C LEU A 422 -19.05 30.05 0.57
N MET A 423 -18.36 31.18 0.79
CA MET A 423 -16.95 31.35 0.43
C MET A 423 -16.05 30.36 1.17
N GLU A 424 -16.28 30.15 2.47
CA GLU A 424 -15.53 29.21 3.30
C GLU A 424 -15.80 27.76 2.88
N ASN A 425 -17.05 27.41 2.59
CA ASN A 425 -17.42 26.07 2.10
C ASN A 425 -16.76 25.77 0.74
N ASN A 426 -16.74 26.76 -0.17
CA ASN A 426 -16.04 26.63 -1.45
C ASN A 426 -14.53 26.46 -1.25
N ARG A 427 -13.91 27.21 -0.33
CA ARG A 427 -12.49 27.09 0.00
C ARG A 427 -12.16 25.70 0.58
N LEU A 428 -12.96 25.21 1.53
CA LEU A 428 -12.82 23.87 2.11
C LEU A 428 -13.00 22.78 1.06
N THR A 429 -13.99 22.94 0.17
CA THR A 429 -14.22 22.01 -0.94
C THR A 429 -13.01 21.96 -1.88
N MET A 430 -12.38 23.12 -2.16
CA MET A 430 -11.15 23.16 -2.95
C MET A 430 -9.95 22.52 -2.22
N GLN A 431 -9.81 22.71 -0.92
CA GLN A 431 -8.77 22.05 -0.11
C GLN A 431 -8.94 20.53 -0.10
N MET A 432 -10.16 20.03 0.13
CA MET A 432 -10.46 18.59 0.07
C MET A 432 -10.17 18.00 -1.31
N ARG A 433 -10.51 18.72 -2.38
CA ARG A 433 -10.17 18.29 -3.76
C ARG A 433 -8.65 18.24 -3.96
N GLY A 434 -7.91 19.21 -3.42
CA GLY A 434 -6.45 19.22 -3.47
C GLY A 434 -5.82 18.04 -2.73
N GLU A 435 -6.25 17.77 -1.49
CA GLU A 435 -5.78 16.62 -0.70
C GLU A 435 -6.15 15.28 -1.36
N LEU A 436 -7.34 15.17 -1.95
CA LEU A 436 -7.73 13.98 -2.71
C LEU A 436 -6.85 13.75 -3.95
N VAL A 437 -6.43 14.82 -4.64
CA VAL A 437 -5.50 14.72 -5.77
C VAL A 437 -4.11 14.25 -5.29
N ILE A 438 -3.63 14.77 -4.16
CA ILE A 438 -2.33 14.37 -3.58
C ILE A 438 -2.39 12.90 -3.12
N SER A 439 -3.41 12.50 -2.37
CA SER A 439 -3.58 11.11 -1.92
C SER A 439 -3.72 10.14 -3.09
N ARG A 440 -4.43 10.53 -4.16
CA ARG A 440 -4.47 9.72 -5.40
C ARG A 440 -3.10 9.59 -6.05
N ARG A 441 -2.29 10.65 -6.08
CA ARG A 441 -0.93 10.59 -6.62
C ARG A 441 -0.03 9.68 -5.79
N GLU A 442 -0.11 9.75 -4.46
CA GLU A 442 0.63 8.86 -3.56
C GLU A 442 0.23 7.39 -3.81
N LEU A 443 -1.06 7.08 -3.86
CA LEU A 443 -1.56 5.75 -4.19
C LEU A 443 -1.09 5.25 -5.57
N GLN A 444 -1.02 6.14 -6.55
CA GLN A 444 -0.50 5.79 -7.89
C GLN A 444 1.00 5.50 -7.87
N VAL A 445 1.79 6.25 -7.10
CA VAL A 445 3.24 6.00 -6.95
C VAL A 445 3.47 4.67 -6.24
N THR A 446 2.78 4.40 -5.13
CA THR A 446 2.93 3.12 -4.41
C THR A 446 2.49 1.92 -5.27
N ARG A 447 1.44 2.07 -6.10
CA ARG A 447 1.08 1.03 -7.06
C ARG A 447 2.17 0.77 -8.10
N ARG A 448 2.79 1.84 -8.64
CA ARG A 448 3.89 1.69 -9.60
C ARG A 448 5.09 0.99 -8.99
N GLU A 449 5.49 1.34 -7.77
CA GLU A 449 6.58 0.67 -7.06
C GLU A 449 6.29 -0.81 -6.81
N ALA A 450 5.04 -1.17 -6.48
CA ALA A 450 4.63 -2.56 -6.33
C ALA A 450 4.63 -3.32 -7.68
N ASP A 451 4.19 -2.68 -8.77
CA ASP A 451 4.22 -3.28 -10.11
C ASP A 451 5.65 -3.48 -10.62
N GLU A 452 6.58 -2.55 -10.32
CA GLU A 452 8.00 -2.70 -10.65
C GLU A 452 8.67 -3.81 -9.82
N ALA A 453 8.35 -3.91 -8.53
CA ALA A 453 8.84 -4.97 -7.66
C ALA A 453 8.34 -6.36 -8.10
N THR A 454 7.08 -6.47 -8.55
CA THR A 454 6.55 -7.75 -9.05
C THR A 454 7.15 -8.14 -10.40
N ARG A 455 7.38 -7.20 -11.33
CA ARG A 455 8.07 -7.47 -12.59
C ARG A 455 9.50 -7.96 -12.37
N THR A 456 10.28 -7.25 -11.56
CA THR A 456 11.67 -7.63 -11.26
C THR A 456 11.75 -8.98 -10.54
N ALA A 457 10.80 -9.30 -9.66
CA ALA A 457 10.72 -10.62 -9.03
C ALA A 457 10.39 -11.73 -10.03
N GLN A 458 9.51 -11.46 -11.00
CA GLN A 458 9.15 -12.42 -12.05
C GLN A 458 10.32 -12.68 -13.01
N GLU A 459 11.03 -11.63 -13.43
CA GLU A 459 12.23 -11.75 -14.27
C GLU A 459 13.32 -12.58 -13.59
N LYS A 460 13.56 -12.36 -12.28
CA LYS A 460 14.51 -13.17 -11.50
C LYS A 460 14.11 -14.64 -11.44
N ARG A 461 12.84 -14.96 -11.20
CA ARG A 461 12.36 -16.35 -11.17
C ARG A 461 12.56 -17.06 -12.50
N VAL A 462 12.22 -16.41 -13.61
CA VAL A 462 12.42 -16.96 -14.96
C VAL A 462 13.91 -17.19 -15.25
N LEU A 463 14.78 -16.29 -14.79
CA LEU A 463 16.23 -16.45 -14.92
C LEU A 463 16.75 -17.62 -14.07
N GLU A 464 16.32 -17.75 -12.81
CA GLU A 464 16.72 -18.83 -11.91
C GLU A 464 16.30 -20.21 -12.45
N GLU A 465 15.05 -20.31 -12.93
CA GLU A 465 14.51 -21.54 -13.52
C GLU A 465 15.29 -21.94 -14.79
N GLY A 466 15.57 -20.97 -15.67
CA GLY A 466 16.35 -21.21 -16.89
C GLY A 466 17.81 -21.57 -16.63
N VAL A 467 18.44 -21.01 -15.58
CA VAL A 467 19.80 -21.39 -15.16
C VAL A 467 19.82 -22.82 -14.60
N ALA A 468 18.80 -23.21 -13.83
CA ALA A 468 18.67 -24.56 -13.31
C ALA A 468 18.55 -25.60 -14.44
N THR A 469 17.74 -25.34 -15.47
CA THR A 469 17.61 -26.22 -16.64
C THR A 469 18.94 -26.34 -17.40
N LEU A 470 19.64 -25.22 -17.64
CA LEU A 470 20.96 -25.24 -18.29
C LEU A 470 21.98 -26.06 -17.49
N ARG A 471 21.98 -25.96 -16.16
CA ARG A 471 22.85 -26.74 -15.28
C ARG A 471 22.56 -28.24 -15.36
N GLU A 472 21.29 -28.63 -15.44
CA GLU A 472 20.89 -30.02 -15.62
C GLU A 472 21.38 -30.60 -16.95
N ILE A 473 21.23 -29.85 -18.05
CA ILE A 473 21.72 -30.27 -19.37
C ILE A 473 23.24 -30.40 -19.36
N HIS A 474 23.95 -29.44 -18.76
CA HIS A 474 25.40 -29.53 -18.62
C HIS A 474 25.82 -30.80 -17.85
N ALA A 475 25.08 -31.14 -16.78
CA ALA A 475 25.32 -32.37 -16.02
C ALA A 475 25.03 -33.65 -16.83
N ARG A 476 24.03 -33.65 -17.73
CA ARG A 476 23.76 -34.78 -18.65
C ARG A 476 24.87 -34.94 -19.68
N VAL A 477 25.35 -33.84 -20.26
CA VAL A 477 26.45 -33.82 -21.22
C VAL A 477 27.73 -34.35 -20.58
N ALA A 478 28.02 -33.96 -19.33
CA ALA A 478 29.16 -34.49 -18.57
C ALA A 478 29.08 -36.02 -18.33
N ARG A 479 27.88 -36.61 -18.40
CA ARG A 479 27.67 -38.07 -18.33
C ARG A 479 27.74 -38.77 -19.69
N GLY A 480 28.10 -38.07 -20.77
CA GLY A 480 28.23 -38.63 -22.12
C GLY A 480 26.94 -38.61 -22.95
N ASP A 481 25.86 -38.01 -22.47
CA ASP A 481 24.62 -37.83 -23.23
C ASP A 481 24.71 -36.57 -24.11
N PHE A 482 25.36 -36.71 -25.26
CA PHE A 482 25.49 -35.62 -26.25
C PHE A 482 24.20 -35.35 -27.04
N ALA A 483 23.11 -36.08 -26.76
CA ALA A 483 21.80 -35.83 -27.36
C ALA A 483 20.94 -34.85 -26.54
N ALA A 484 21.35 -34.51 -25.31
CA ALA A 484 20.67 -33.51 -24.50
C ALA A 484 20.64 -32.14 -25.21
N ARG A 485 19.53 -31.39 -25.09
CA ARG A 485 19.37 -30.07 -25.72
C ARG A 485 18.76 -29.07 -24.73
N ALA A 486 19.23 -27.82 -24.80
CA ALA A 486 18.66 -26.70 -24.06
C ALA A 486 17.43 -26.13 -24.74
N SER A 487 16.43 -25.79 -23.91
CA SER A 487 15.19 -25.17 -24.35
C SER A 487 15.45 -23.77 -24.92
N THR A 488 14.90 -23.48 -26.10
CA THR A 488 15.05 -22.21 -26.82
C THR A 488 13.83 -21.31 -26.65
N VAL A 489 13.29 -21.23 -25.44
CA VAL A 489 12.20 -20.30 -25.13
C VAL A 489 12.72 -18.86 -25.21
N PRO A 490 11.97 -17.90 -25.79
CA PRO A 490 12.35 -16.50 -25.81
C PRO A 490 12.61 -15.98 -24.38
N GLY A 491 13.83 -15.53 -24.11
CA GLY A 491 14.22 -15.08 -22.77
C GLY A 491 15.69 -14.67 -22.70
N PRO A 492 16.15 -14.13 -21.55
CA PRO A 492 17.52 -13.62 -21.40
C PRO A 492 18.60 -14.69 -21.60
N LEU A 493 18.26 -15.97 -21.43
CA LEU A 493 19.18 -17.11 -21.56
C LEU A 493 19.22 -17.73 -22.96
N LEU A 494 18.41 -17.23 -23.90
CA LEU A 494 18.32 -17.75 -25.27
C LEU A 494 19.69 -17.79 -25.98
N PRO A 495 20.55 -16.74 -25.92
CA PRO A 495 21.87 -16.79 -26.57
C PRO A 495 22.76 -17.91 -26.02
N ILE A 496 22.70 -18.16 -24.71
CA ILE A 496 23.48 -19.20 -24.04
C ILE A 496 22.96 -20.58 -24.44
N ALA A 497 21.63 -20.80 -24.42
CA ALA A 497 21.01 -22.06 -24.84
C ALA A 497 21.35 -22.42 -26.30
N ILE A 498 21.30 -21.44 -27.21
CA ILE A 498 21.69 -21.62 -28.61
C ILE A 498 23.17 -22.01 -28.73
N SER A 499 24.06 -21.27 -28.05
CA SER A 499 25.50 -21.54 -28.09
C SER A 499 25.85 -22.94 -27.56
N LEU A 500 25.16 -23.40 -26.50
CA LEU A 500 25.34 -24.73 -25.93
C LEU A 500 24.88 -25.82 -26.91
N ASN A 501 23.71 -25.66 -27.53
CA ASN A 501 23.21 -26.63 -28.51
C ASN A 501 24.16 -26.74 -29.73
N LEU A 502 24.71 -25.64 -30.22
CA LEU A 502 25.69 -25.65 -31.31
C LEU A 502 26.99 -26.37 -30.91
N MET A 503 27.45 -26.20 -29.67
CA MET A 503 28.61 -26.93 -29.15
C MET A 503 28.32 -28.44 -29.09
N LEU A 504 27.12 -28.82 -28.65
CA LEU A 504 26.71 -30.23 -28.56
C LEU A 504 26.58 -30.90 -29.94
N ASP A 505 26.10 -30.17 -30.95
CA ASP A 505 26.10 -30.65 -32.33
C ASP A 505 27.52 -30.89 -32.86
N ARG A 506 28.46 -29.97 -32.56
CA ARG A 506 29.86 -30.16 -32.94
C ARG A 506 30.48 -31.37 -32.24
N LEU A 507 30.27 -31.53 -30.93
CA LEU A 507 30.78 -32.67 -30.16
C LEU A 507 30.23 -34.00 -30.70
N SER A 508 28.92 -34.09 -30.92
CA SER A 508 28.29 -35.27 -31.53
C SER A 508 28.90 -35.61 -32.89
N SER A 509 29.11 -34.60 -33.74
CA SER A 509 29.74 -34.79 -35.04
C SER A 509 31.20 -35.25 -34.95
N MET A 510 31.96 -34.76 -33.95
CA MET A 510 33.34 -35.18 -33.72
C MET A 510 33.40 -36.64 -33.24
N THR A 511 32.53 -37.04 -32.32
CA THR A 511 32.44 -38.44 -31.85
C THR A 511 32.09 -39.38 -33.00
N GLN A 512 31.14 -39.00 -33.87
CA GLN A 512 30.81 -39.77 -35.07
C GLN A 512 31.98 -39.86 -36.06
N ARG A 513 32.73 -38.77 -36.26
CA ARG A 513 33.94 -38.78 -37.10
C ARG A 513 35.03 -39.68 -36.53
N SER A 514 35.24 -39.66 -35.22
CA SER A 514 36.19 -40.55 -34.55
C SER A 514 35.84 -42.02 -34.76
N ALA A 515 34.57 -42.39 -34.60
CA ALA A 515 34.09 -43.75 -34.83
C ALA A 515 34.28 -44.19 -36.31
N ARG A 516 34.03 -43.30 -37.27
CA ARG A 516 34.30 -43.56 -38.70
C ARG A 516 35.80 -43.75 -38.98
N TYR A 517 36.67 -42.98 -38.33
CA TYR A 517 38.11 -43.12 -38.50
C TYR A 517 38.61 -44.47 -37.96
N GLU A 518 38.15 -44.89 -36.78
CA GLU A 518 38.47 -46.22 -36.25
C GLU A 518 38.03 -47.35 -37.19
N GLN A 519 36.86 -47.21 -37.83
CA GLN A 519 36.39 -48.19 -38.81
C GLN A 519 37.29 -48.24 -40.05
N LEU A 520 37.70 -47.09 -40.59
CA LEU A 520 38.64 -46.99 -41.72
C LEU A 520 40.01 -47.62 -41.41
N VAL A 521 40.53 -47.42 -40.19
CA VAL A 521 41.81 -48.03 -39.76
C VAL A 521 41.72 -49.56 -39.77
N LYS A 522 40.62 -50.14 -39.25
CA LYS A 522 40.40 -51.60 -39.27
C LYS A 522 40.31 -52.17 -40.68
N GLU A 523 39.60 -51.48 -41.59
CA GLU A 523 39.47 -51.90 -42.98
C GLU A 523 40.80 -51.76 -43.74
N GLY A 524 41.59 -50.73 -43.45
CA GLY A 524 42.95 -50.55 -43.99
C GLY A 524 43.90 -51.68 -43.61
N GLN A 525 43.88 -52.12 -42.35
CA GLN A 525 44.66 -53.30 -41.91
C GLN A 525 44.26 -54.56 -42.67
N THR A 526 42.96 -54.75 -42.89
CA THR A 526 42.44 -55.90 -43.66
C THR A 526 42.92 -55.88 -45.11
N LEU A 527 43.03 -54.69 -45.71
CA LEU A 527 43.51 -54.52 -47.08
C LEU A 527 45.00 -54.78 -47.21
N GLN A 528 45.80 -54.34 -46.23
CA GLN A 528 47.24 -54.60 -46.20
C GLN A 528 47.54 -56.11 -46.25
N VAL A 529 46.87 -56.90 -45.41
CA VAL A 529 47.03 -58.36 -45.37
C VAL A 529 46.65 -59.02 -46.71
N ALA A 530 45.60 -58.53 -47.38
CA ALA A 530 45.16 -59.06 -48.68
C ALA A 530 46.17 -58.77 -49.81
N VAL A 531 46.77 -57.57 -49.83
CA VAL A 531 47.79 -57.18 -50.81
C VAL A 531 49.09 -57.95 -50.61
N GLU A 532 49.53 -58.13 -49.37
CA GLU A 532 50.73 -58.92 -49.04
C GLU A 532 50.60 -60.38 -49.52
N ARG A 533 49.43 -61.00 -49.37
CA ARG A 533 49.15 -62.36 -49.87
C ARG A 533 49.19 -62.45 -51.40
N LEU A 534 48.60 -61.48 -52.10
CA LEU A 534 48.67 -61.40 -53.57
C LEU A 534 50.10 -61.22 -54.08
N GLY A 535 50.91 -60.42 -53.39
CA GLY A 535 52.33 -60.23 -53.71
C GLY A 535 53.16 -61.52 -53.59
N GLN A 536 52.72 -62.44 -52.74
CA GLN A 536 53.35 -63.76 -52.55
C GLN A 536 52.84 -64.83 -53.53
N GLY A 537 51.96 -64.47 -54.48
CA GLY A 537 51.39 -65.40 -55.45
C GLY A 537 50.26 -66.27 -54.89
N LEU A 538 49.79 -65.97 -53.66
CA LEU A 538 48.68 -66.65 -53.00
C LEU A 538 47.36 -65.91 -53.26
N PRO A 539 46.19 -66.58 -53.18
CA PRO A 539 44.90 -65.90 -53.30
C PRO A 539 44.72 -64.88 -52.17
N ALA A 540 44.16 -63.71 -52.50
CA ALA A 540 43.96 -62.60 -51.56
C ALA A 540 43.09 -62.99 -50.36
N TRP A 541 42.14 -63.89 -50.57
CA TRP A 541 41.31 -64.52 -49.54
C TRP A 541 41.41 -66.04 -49.62
N SER A 542 41.36 -66.70 -48.46
CA SER A 542 41.35 -68.16 -48.40
C SER A 542 40.08 -68.73 -49.06
N PRO A 543 40.10 -69.96 -49.62
CA PRO A 543 38.95 -70.57 -50.31
C PRO A 543 37.64 -70.64 -49.51
N ASN A 544 37.73 -70.57 -48.17
CA ASN A 544 36.59 -70.63 -47.24
C ASN A 544 36.17 -69.27 -46.65
N GLN A 545 36.78 -68.14 -47.05
CA GLN A 545 36.37 -66.81 -46.58
C GLN A 545 35.65 -66.02 -47.69
N PRO A 546 34.40 -65.56 -47.47
CA PRO A 546 33.76 -64.63 -48.38
C PRO A 546 34.45 -63.26 -48.33
N ALA A 547 34.53 -62.58 -49.47
CA ALA A 547 35.15 -61.26 -49.56
C ALA A 547 34.45 -60.25 -48.62
N PRO A 548 35.20 -59.35 -47.95
CA PRO A 548 34.63 -58.38 -47.03
C PRO A 548 33.69 -57.41 -47.74
N GLN A 549 32.45 -57.28 -47.24
CA GLN A 549 31.47 -56.30 -47.70
C GLN A 549 31.75 -54.94 -47.04
N SER A 550 32.77 -54.23 -47.52
CA SER A 550 33.04 -52.85 -47.08
C SER A 550 31.89 -51.93 -47.51
N GLN A 551 31.31 -51.20 -46.55
CA GLN A 551 30.31 -50.14 -46.78
C GLN A 551 30.94 -48.74 -46.90
N THR A 552 32.27 -48.67 -46.90
CA THR A 552 33.08 -47.45 -46.90
C THR A 552 33.72 -47.19 -48.27
N GLU A 553 34.48 -46.10 -48.37
CA GLU A 553 35.18 -45.68 -49.60
C GLU A 553 36.17 -46.74 -50.13
N LEU A 554 36.63 -47.68 -49.29
CA LEU A 554 37.56 -48.76 -49.65
C LEU A 554 36.91 -49.91 -50.44
N ARG A 555 35.59 -49.89 -50.63
CA ARG A 555 34.85 -50.93 -51.38
C ARG A 555 35.37 -51.13 -52.80
N SER A 556 35.73 -50.06 -53.50
CA SER A 556 36.27 -50.12 -54.87
C SER A 556 37.61 -50.85 -54.91
N VAL A 557 38.46 -50.65 -53.91
CA VAL A 557 39.78 -51.29 -53.79
C VAL A 557 39.63 -52.79 -53.48
N PHE A 558 38.72 -53.16 -52.57
CA PHE A 558 38.39 -54.56 -52.31
C PHE A 558 37.87 -55.27 -53.57
N LEU A 559 37.00 -54.64 -54.36
CA LEU A 559 36.50 -55.20 -55.63
C LEU A 559 37.61 -55.35 -56.68
N GLY A 560 38.54 -54.40 -56.76
CA GLY A 560 39.72 -54.48 -57.63
C GLY A 560 40.61 -55.68 -57.32
N LEU A 561 40.85 -55.95 -56.03
CA LEU A 561 41.63 -57.13 -55.60
C LEU A 561 40.94 -58.45 -55.98
N VAL A 562 39.61 -58.53 -55.92
CA VAL A 562 38.84 -59.69 -56.40
C VAL A 562 39.04 -59.93 -57.89
N HIS A 563 39.06 -58.86 -58.69
CA HIS A 563 39.29 -58.98 -60.14
C HIS A 563 40.71 -59.45 -60.45
N LEU A 564 41.71 -58.92 -59.74
CA LEU A 564 43.11 -59.31 -59.92
C LEU A 564 43.35 -60.78 -59.58
N GLN A 565 42.76 -61.27 -58.48
CA GLN A 565 42.82 -62.68 -58.11
C GLN A 565 42.25 -63.59 -59.21
N ARG A 566 41.05 -63.27 -59.73
CA ARG A 566 40.42 -64.04 -60.81
C ARG A 566 41.25 -64.03 -62.10
N PHE A 567 41.91 -62.91 -62.40
CA PHE A 567 42.79 -62.81 -63.56
C PHE A 567 44.02 -63.73 -63.42
N GLN A 568 44.66 -63.75 -62.25
CA GLN A 568 45.79 -64.65 -61.98
C GLN A 568 45.38 -66.13 -62.05
N GLU A 569 44.25 -66.50 -61.44
CA GLU A 569 43.71 -67.87 -61.54
C GLU A 569 43.44 -68.29 -63.00
N GLY A 570 43.01 -67.33 -63.84
CA GLY A 570 42.81 -67.55 -65.27
C GLY A 570 44.10 -67.76 -66.05
N GLN A 571 45.16 -67.00 -65.74
CA GLN A 571 46.48 -67.18 -66.35
C GLN A 571 47.10 -68.54 -65.99
N TRP A 572 47.03 -68.94 -64.73
CA TRP A 572 47.54 -70.24 -64.27
C TRP A 572 46.86 -71.43 -64.95
N ARG A 573 45.53 -71.40 -65.07
CA ARG A 573 44.78 -72.43 -65.79
C ARG A 573 45.19 -72.55 -67.26
N ARG A 574 45.43 -71.41 -67.94
CA ARG A 574 45.90 -71.40 -69.32
C ARG A 574 47.30 -72.00 -69.46
N LEU A 575 48.22 -71.64 -68.56
CA LEU A 575 49.60 -72.12 -68.58
C LEU A 575 49.66 -73.64 -68.38
N SER A 576 48.89 -74.16 -67.43
CA SER A 576 48.75 -75.61 -67.21
C SER A 576 48.21 -76.32 -68.46
N GLY A 577 47.16 -75.78 -69.08
CA GLY A 577 46.59 -76.36 -70.31
C GLY A 577 47.56 -76.37 -71.50
N THR A 578 48.42 -75.35 -71.64
CA THR A 578 49.46 -75.34 -72.67
C THR A 578 50.53 -76.40 -72.43
N ILE A 579 50.95 -76.60 -71.17
CA ILE A 579 51.92 -77.64 -70.79
C ILE A 579 51.35 -79.02 -71.13
N ASP A 580 50.09 -79.28 -70.80
CA ASP A 580 49.44 -80.57 -71.12
C ASP A 580 49.34 -80.82 -72.62
N SER A 581 49.02 -79.79 -73.41
CA SER A 581 48.96 -79.91 -74.87
C SER A 581 50.32 -80.26 -75.49
N MET A 582 51.40 -79.70 -74.94
CA MET A 582 52.77 -79.94 -75.38
C MET A 582 53.21 -81.38 -75.05
N GLY A 583 52.75 -81.92 -73.92
CA GLY A 583 53.03 -83.33 -73.55
C GLY A 583 52.41 -84.32 -74.49
N ASN A 584 51.17 -84.05 -74.91
CA ASN A 584 50.51 -84.89 -75.89
C ASN A 584 51.21 -84.89 -77.26
N LEU A 585 51.84 -83.77 -77.65
CA LEU A 585 52.64 -83.68 -78.89
C LEU A 585 53.96 -84.45 -78.77
N VAL A 586 54.69 -84.28 -77.66
CA VAL A 586 55.95 -84.99 -77.40
C VAL A 586 55.71 -86.51 -77.39
N ARG A 587 54.62 -86.97 -76.79
CA ARG A 587 54.27 -88.39 -76.77
C ARG A 587 53.99 -88.97 -78.15
N ARG A 588 53.27 -88.24 -79.03
CA ARG A 588 53.03 -88.67 -80.42
C ARG A 588 54.31 -88.73 -81.24
N LEU A 589 55.21 -87.76 -81.05
CA LEU A 589 56.51 -87.72 -81.72
C LEU A 589 57.36 -88.95 -81.36
N ARG A 590 57.33 -89.35 -80.08
CA ARG A 590 57.98 -90.57 -79.59
C ARG A 590 57.40 -91.82 -80.27
N GLU A 591 56.08 -91.93 -80.33
CA GLU A 591 55.39 -93.08 -80.93
C GLU A 591 55.74 -93.24 -82.42
N ALA A 592 55.72 -92.14 -83.18
CA ALA A 592 56.10 -92.15 -84.60
C ALA A 592 57.57 -92.56 -84.82
N LEU A 593 58.50 -92.06 -83.99
CA LEU A 593 59.91 -92.44 -84.05
C LEU A 593 60.13 -93.92 -83.67
N ALA A 594 59.35 -94.46 -82.73
CA ALA A 594 59.42 -95.86 -82.33
C ALA A 594 58.83 -96.80 -83.41
N GLU A 595 57.85 -96.34 -84.18
CA GLU A 595 57.26 -97.09 -85.29
C GLU A 595 58.22 -97.19 -86.48
N ILE A 596 58.91 -96.09 -86.82
CA ILE A 596 59.99 -96.07 -87.84
C ILE A 596 61.11 -97.06 -87.49
N ARG A 597 61.44 -97.19 -86.20
CA ARG A 597 62.44 -98.16 -85.71
C ARG A 597 62.06 -99.62 -86.02
N ARG A 598 60.77 -99.94 -86.05
CA ARG A 598 60.25 -101.31 -86.25
C ARG A 598 59.98 -101.65 -87.72
N SER A 599 60.29 -100.75 -88.65
CA SER A 599 60.15 -100.96 -90.09
C SER A 599 61.11 -102.06 -90.60
N PRO A 600 60.66 -102.95 -91.51
CA PRO A 600 61.47 -104.08 -92.01
C PRO A 600 62.70 -103.65 -92.83
N VAL A 601 62.83 -102.37 -93.19
CA VAL A 601 64.06 -101.79 -93.77
C VAL A 601 65.25 -101.89 -92.82
N PHE A 602 65.02 -102.03 -91.51
CA PHE A 602 66.06 -102.13 -90.48
C PHE A 602 66.33 -103.56 -89.96
N GLU A 603 65.72 -104.61 -90.52
CA GLU A 603 65.88 -106.01 -90.03
C GLU A 603 66.94 -106.87 -90.77
N GLY A 604 67.60 -106.35 -91.82
CA GLY A 604 68.59 -107.09 -92.62
C GLY A 604 70.07 -106.79 -92.30
N ASN A 605 70.76 -107.80 -91.76
CA ASN A 605 72.21 -108.09 -91.80
C ASN A 605 73.25 -107.08 -91.24
N ASN A 606 73.56 -107.27 -89.96
CA ASN A 606 74.90 -107.43 -89.35
C ASN A 606 76.08 -106.44 -89.55
N GLN A 607 75.89 -105.23 -90.06
CA GLN A 607 76.85 -104.14 -89.80
C GLN A 607 76.18 -102.82 -89.42
N VAL A 608 76.69 -102.23 -88.34
CA VAL A 608 76.22 -101.04 -87.63
C VAL A 608 75.97 -99.87 -88.58
N SER A 609 74.69 -99.53 -88.84
CA SER A 609 74.33 -98.34 -89.60
C SER A 609 74.18 -97.12 -88.67
N PHE A 610 74.87 -96.04 -89.02
CA PHE A 610 74.84 -94.72 -88.36
C PHE A 610 73.41 -94.20 -88.11
N GLU A 611 72.48 -94.57 -88.98
CA GLU A 611 71.06 -94.19 -88.93
C GLU A 611 70.35 -94.74 -87.67
N ARG A 612 70.66 -95.98 -87.25
CA ARG A 612 70.09 -96.55 -86.02
C ARG A 612 70.57 -95.82 -84.77
N MET A 613 71.84 -95.41 -84.77
CA MET A 613 72.42 -94.63 -83.66
C MET A 613 71.82 -93.22 -83.58
N ILE A 614 71.53 -92.58 -84.72
CA ILE A 614 70.83 -91.29 -84.75
C ILE A 614 69.40 -91.45 -84.23
N LEU A 615 68.67 -92.48 -84.66
CA LEU A 615 67.29 -92.70 -84.24
C LEU A 615 67.19 -93.00 -82.72
N ASP A 616 68.12 -93.80 -82.18
CA ASP A 616 68.20 -94.06 -80.74
C ASP A 616 68.60 -92.78 -79.96
N ARG A 617 69.40 -91.89 -80.56
CA ARG A 617 69.70 -90.59 -79.94
C ARG A 617 68.49 -89.67 -79.96
N ALA A 618 67.73 -89.63 -81.07
CA ALA A 618 66.50 -88.84 -81.17
C ALA A 618 65.43 -89.32 -80.18
N LEU A 619 65.25 -90.65 -80.03
CA LEU A 619 64.32 -91.22 -79.04
C LEU A 619 64.74 -90.85 -77.60
N ARG A 620 66.03 -90.87 -77.27
CA ARG A 620 66.52 -90.46 -75.95
C ARG A 620 66.28 -88.97 -75.66
N GLU A 621 66.50 -88.09 -76.64
CA GLU A 621 66.24 -86.65 -76.47
C GLU A 621 64.74 -86.37 -76.27
N VAL A 622 63.86 -87.09 -76.97
CA VAL A 622 62.40 -86.99 -76.78
C VAL A 622 61.97 -87.51 -75.40
N ASP A 623 62.58 -88.59 -74.90
CA ASP A 623 62.31 -89.11 -73.54
C ASP A 623 62.78 -88.13 -72.46
N LEU A 624 63.90 -87.44 -72.67
CA LEU A 624 64.42 -86.41 -71.77
C LEU A 624 63.48 -85.18 -71.73
N LEU A 625 62.91 -84.81 -72.87
CA LEU A 625 61.89 -83.75 -72.96
C LEU A 625 60.60 -84.11 -72.21
N ASP A 626 60.09 -85.34 -72.33
CA ASP A 626 58.91 -85.81 -71.58
C ASP A 626 59.14 -85.76 -70.05
N GLN A 627 60.35 -86.12 -69.60
CA GLN A 627 60.71 -86.08 -68.19
C GLN A 627 60.83 -84.65 -67.64
N GLN A 628 61.42 -83.72 -68.41
CA GLN A 628 61.47 -82.31 -68.01
C GLN A 628 60.08 -81.70 -67.92
N GLN A 629 59.18 -82.05 -68.85
CA GLN A 629 57.82 -81.54 -68.83
C GLN A 629 57.02 -82.02 -67.61
N LYS A 630 57.11 -83.32 -67.26
CA LYS A 630 56.45 -83.84 -66.04
C LYS A 630 56.93 -83.11 -64.79
N THR A 631 58.22 -82.81 -64.71
CA THR A 631 58.80 -82.05 -63.59
C THR A 631 58.23 -80.63 -63.52
N LEU A 632 58.10 -79.94 -64.66
CA LEU A 632 57.49 -78.61 -64.73
C LEU A 632 55.99 -78.62 -64.36
N HIS A 633 55.25 -79.63 -64.79
CA HIS A 633 53.84 -79.78 -64.41
C HIS A 633 53.70 -79.94 -62.89
N THR A 634 54.46 -80.84 -62.26
CA THR A 634 54.38 -81.07 -60.80
C THR A 634 54.76 -79.81 -60.00
N GLN A 635 55.80 -79.07 -60.40
CA GLN A 635 56.16 -77.79 -59.76
C GLN A 635 55.05 -76.74 -59.88
N SER A 636 54.38 -76.65 -61.04
CA SER A 636 53.27 -75.70 -61.23
C SER A 636 52.06 -76.03 -60.35
N THR A 637 51.79 -77.33 -60.08
CA THR A 637 50.66 -77.74 -59.25
C THR A 637 50.92 -77.55 -57.76
N GLN A 638 52.17 -77.74 -57.29
CA GLN A 638 52.54 -77.52 -55.88
C GLN A 638 52.43 -76.05 -55.46
N LEU A 639 52.84 -75.10 -56.31
CA LEU A 639 52.71 -73.66 -56.06
C LEU A 639 51.25 -73.20 -55.86
N TYR A 640 50.29 -73.93 -56.39
CA TYR A 640 48.87 -73.62 -56.26
C TYR A 640 48.22 -74.27 -55.01
N HIS A 641 48.78 -75.36 -54.48
CA HIS A 641 48.17 -76.13 -53.38
C HIS A 641 48.69 -75.79 -51.97
N ASP A 642 49.87 -75.20 -51.82
CA ASP A 642 50.44 -74.84 -50.49
C ASP A 642 49.81 -73.59 -49.83
N ALA A 643 48.63 -73.17 -50.30
CA ALA A 643 47.85 -72.10 -49.67
C ALA A 643 47.04 -72.62 -48.46
N ALA A 644 47.70 -72.94 -47.34
CA ALA A 644 47.07 -73.19 -46.03
C ALA A 644 47.76 -72.34 -44.93
N PRO A 645 47.03 -71.96 -43.86
CA PRO A 645 47.26 -70.69 -43.17
C PRO A 645 48.42 -70.72 -42.16
N LEU A 646 49.26 -69.68 -42.19
CA LEU A 646 50.08 -69.27 -41.06
C LEU A 646 49.19 -68.53 -40.04
N ASP A 647 49.08 -69.09 -38.84
CA ASP A 647 48.51 -68.43 -37.67
C ASP A 647 49.22 -67.09 -37.40
N THR A 648 48.44 -66.02 -37.30
CA THR A 648 48.94 -64.69 -36.90
C THR A 648 49.06 -64.60 -35.36
N PRO A 649 50.14 -63.99 -34.82
CA PRO A 649 50.24 -63.70 -33.39
C PRO A 649 49.28 -62.57 -32.99
N ALA A 650 48.74 -62.68 -31.78
CA ALA A 650 47.84 -61.71 -31.16
C ALA A 650 48.47 -60.31 -31.03
N PRO A 651 47.74 -59.21 -31.30
CA PRO A 651 48.25 -57.86 -31.07
C PRO A 651 48.18 -57.48 -29.58
N HIS A 652 49.32 -56.99 -29.09
CA HIS A 652 49.49 -56.43 -27.75
C HIS A 652 48.53 -55.26 -27.48
N HIS A 653 47.86 -55.32 -26.33
CA HIS A 653 47.16 -54.21 -25.71
C HIS A 653 48.14 -53.07 -25.37
N MET A 654 47.87 -51.86 -25.83
CA MET A 654 48.32 -50.62 -25.19
C MET A 654 47.10 -49.86 -24.67
N GLN A 655 47.00 -49.76 -23.34
CA GLN A 655 46.10 -48.87 -22.62
C GLN A 655 46.57 -47.41 -22.79
N PRO A 656 45.66 -46.44 -22.93
CA PRO A 656 45.99 -45.04 -22.65
C PRO A 656 45.59 -44.68 -21.21
N GLU A 657 46.62 -44.37 -20.43
CA GLU A 657 46.54 -43.68 -19.13
C GLU A 657 45.94 -42.28 -19.26
N GLN A 658 45.23 -41.88 -18.21
CA GLN A 658 44.72 -40.54 -17.98
C GLN A 658 45.86 -39.57 -17.66
N ALA A 659 45.87 -38.38 -18.29
CA ALA A 659 46.61 -37.23 -17.76
C ALA A 659 45.88 -35.91 -18.05
N LEU A 660 45.40 -35.28 -16.97
CA LEU A 660 45.00 -33.86 -16.93
C LEU A 660 46.23 -32.96 -17.13
N ALA A 661 46.13 -31.92 -17.97
CA ALA A 661 46.81 -30.64 -17.74
C ALA A 661 46.18 -29.47 -18.53
N ARG A 662 46.27 -28.28 -17.92
CA ARG A 662 45.66 -26.96 -18.23
C ARG A 662 46.15 -26.26 -19.52
N PRO A 663 45.48 -25.16 -19.96
CA PRO A 663 45.76 -24.49 -21.25
C PRO A 663 46.85 -23.42 -21.15
N ALA A 664 47.59 -23.21 -22.23
CA ALA A 664 48.47 -22.06 -22.45
C ALA A 664 48.46 -21.65 -23.94
N ALA A 665 48.76 -20.37 -24.18
CA ALA A 665 48.29 -19.53 -25.27
C ALA A 665 49.10 -19.57 -26.58
N HIS A 666 48.42 -19.16 -27.66
CA HIS A 666 48.84 -18.47 -28.90
C HIS A 666 50.21 -18.73 -29.56
N LYS A 667 50.18 -19.04 -30.87
CA LYS A 667 50.57 -18.11 -31.96
C LYS A 667 50.31 -18.73 -33.35
N THR A 668 49.42 -18.13 -34.12
CA THR A 668 49.30 -18.31 -35.57
C THR A 668 50.19 -17.26 -36.24
N THR A 669 51.17 -17.70 -37.01
CA THR A 669 52.00 -16.83 -37.85
C THR A 669 51.59 -17.06 -39.30
N SER A 670 51.02 -16.03 -39.92
CA SER A 670 50.74 -15.92 -41.35
C SER A 670 52.01 -15.55 -42.12
N LEU A 671 52.21 -16.12 -43.31
CA LEU A 671 53.04 -15.51 -44.35
C LEU A 671 52.35 -15.63 -45.73
N PRO A 672 52.55 -14.66 -46.63
CA PRO A 672 51.60 -14.29 -47.68
C PRO A 672 52.05 -14.75 -49.07
N PHE A 673 51.10 -14.80 -50.02
CA PHE A 673 51.39 -15.06 -51.43
C PHE A 673 50.57 -14.11 -52.32
N GLU A 674 51.28 -13.43 -53.23
CA GLU A 674 50.91 -13.00 -54.60
C GLU A 674 51.71 -11.72 -54.98
N PRO A 675 51.76 -11.24 -56.26
CA PRO A 675 51.19 -11.79 -57.52
C PRO A 675 52.12 -11.67 -58.76
N SER A 676 51.74 -12.33 -59.86
CA SER A 676 51.99 -11.92 -61.26
C SER A 676 51.39 -12.98 -62.19
N GLY A 677 50.60 -12.75 -63.24
CA GLY A 677 50.05 -11.59 -63.93
C GLY A 677 49.36 -12.11 -65.22
N LEU A 678 48.67 -11.22 -65.95
CA LEU A 678 48.20 -11.30 -67.35
C LEU A 678 46.73 -11.70 -67.68
N GLN A 679 45.96 -10.63 -67.92
CA GLN A 679 45.19 -10.30 -69.14
C GLN A 679 43.91 -11.06 -69.55
N PHE A 680 42.79 -10.35 -69.34
CA PHE A 680 41.64 -10.06 -70.25
C PHE A 680 41.31 -11.01 -71.42
N VAL A 681 40.04 -11.48 -71.46
CA VAL A 681 39.09 -11.30 -72.59
C VAL A 681 37.63 -11.32 -72.06
N ASN A 682 36.85 -10.33 -72.47
CA ASN A 682 35.39 -10.19 -72.26
C ASN A 682 34.57 -11.17 -73.12
N GLY A 683 33.45 -11.69 -72.60
CA GLY A 683 32.49 -12.46 -73.41
C GLY A 683 31.21 -12.91 -72.69
N LEU A 684 30.26 -11.99 -72.52
CA LEU A 684 28.78 -12.17 -72.61
C LEU A 684 28.11 -13.44 -72.01
N ARG A 685 27.38 -13.28 -70.89
CA ARG A 685 25.89 -13.31 -70.82
C ARG A 685 25.39 -13.25 -69.36
N GLU A 686 24.72 -12.15 -69.04
CA GLU A 686 23.74 -11.97 -67.94
C GLU A 686 22.43 -12.75 -68.24
N PRO A 687 21.37 -12.78 -67.37
CA PRO A 687 21.17 -12.06 -66.08
C PRO A 687 20.49 -12.90 -64.95
N VAL A 688 20.29 -12.27 -63.77
CA VAL A 688 18.98 -12.09 -63.07
C VAL A 688 19.06 -12.15 -61.53
N ARG A 689 18.82 -10.98 -60.91
CA ARG A 689 18.14 -10.64 -59.62
C ARG A 689 18.69 -11.23 -58.30
N GLU A 690 18.69 -10.54 -57.16
CA GLU A 690 17.95 -9.36 -56.72
C GLU A 690 18.70 -8.68 -55.56
N SER A 691 18.68 -7.36 -55.58
CA SER A 691 19.32 -6.42 -54.66
C SER A 691 18.64 -6.35 -53.30
N ALA A 692 19.46 -6.29 -52.24
CA ALA A 692 19.06 -5.92 -50.89
C ALA A 692 18.44 -4.50 -50.83
N PRO A 693 17.42 -4.25 -50.00
CA PRO A 693 16.99 -2.89 -49.70
C PRO A 693 17.86 -2.26 -48.59
N ASP A 694 18.30 -1.07 -48.96
CA ASP A 694 19.07 -0.02 -48.32
C ASP A 694 18.70 0.29 -46.85
N GLN A 695 19.69 0.15 -45.95
CA GLN A 695 19.57 0.50 -44.51
C GLN A 695 19.31 2.00 -44.27
N ALA A 696 19.52 2.86 -45.28
CA ALA A 696 19.26 4.29 -45.19
C ALA A 696 17.75 4.66 -45.21
N ALA A 697 16.88 3.78 -45.74
CA ALA A 697 15.43 4.03 -45.78
C ALA A 697 14.74 3.74 -44.43
N LEU A 698 15.23 2.77 -43.67
CA LEU A 698 14.68 2.37 -42.37
C LEU A 698 14.97 3.40 -41.26
N TYR A 699 16.11 4.10 -41.35
CA TYR A 699 16.45 5.15 -40.37
C TYR A 699 15.60 6.42 -40.54
N LYS A 700 15.20 6.76 -41.77
CA LYS A 700 14.28 7.89 -42.04
C LYS A 700 12.84 7.61 -41.62
N LEU A 701 12.40 6.35 -41.64
CA LEU A 701 11.07 5.95 -41.20
C LEU A 701 10.95 5.90 -39.66
N TYR A 702 12.08 5.67 -38.96
CA TYR A 702 12.13 5.70 -37.50
C TYR A 702 12.12 7.15 -36.94
N GLN A 703 12.67 8.12 -37.67
CA GLN A 703 12.63 9.54 -37.28
C GLN A 703 11.26 10.20 -37.53
N SER A 704 10.49 9.79 -38.56
CA SER A 704 9.16 10.38 -38.80
C SER A 704 8.10 9.93 -37.79
N TYR A 705 8.27 8.76 -37.17
CA TYR A 705 7.36 8.25 -36.15
C TYR A 705 7.52 8.96 -34.78
N TYR A 706 8.70 9.54 -34.51
CA TYR A 706 9.00 10.21 -33.22
C TYR A 706 8.76 11.73 -33.25
N GLN A 707 8.57 12.34 -34.43
CA GLN A 707 8.26 13.77 -34.55
C GLN A 707 6.76 14.09 -34.64
N ASN A 708 5.89 13.10 -34.81
CA ASN A 708 4.43 13.32 -34.91
C ASN A 708 3.68 13.22 -33.58
N ASP A 709 4.33 12.86 -32.47
CA ASP A 709 3.69 12.71 -31.15
C ASP A 709 3.92 13.92 -30.22
N LYS A 710 4.36 15.06 -30.79
CA LYS A 710 4.62 16.32 -30.07
C LYS A 710 3.82 17.53 -30.58
N ALA A 711 2.76 17.30 -31.36
CA ALA A 711 1.90 18.36 -31.91
C ALA A 711 0.39 18.17 -31.63
N THR A 712 0.03 17.39 -30.60
CA THR A 712 -1.35 17.26 -30.10
C THR A 712 -1.36 17.20 -28.57
N GLU A 713 -0.81 18.23 -27.93
CA GLU A 713 -1.04 18.50 -26.51
C GLU A 713 -1.09 20.01 -26.19
N ASP A 714 -1.48 20.83 -27.17
CA ASP A 714 -1.91 22.23 -26.99
C ASP A 714 -3.10 22.52 -27.92
N LEU A 715 -4.31 22.13 -27.46
CA LEU A 715 -5.61 22.71 -27.80
C LEU A 715 -6.68 22.23 -26.79
#